data_AF-A0A293MST9-F1
#
_entry.id   AF-A0A293MST9-F1
#
_cell.length_a   1.000
_cell.length_b   1.000
_cell.length_c   1.000
_cell.angle_alpha   90.00
_cell.angle_beta   90.00
_cell.angle_gamma   90.00
#
_symmetry.space_group_name_H-M   'P 1'
#
loop_
_entity.id
_entity.type
_entity.pdbx_description
1 polymer ?
#
loop_
_entity_poly.entity_id
_entity_poly.type
_entity_poly.pdbx_seq_one_letter_code
_entity_poly.pdbx_strand_id
1 'polypeptide(L)'
;MRKAQQEKVRLQRPLPQALQTHLEYLQQWFVTNQSTMNFGNDYWISLLCNAYSTNQDYFTRPMGVLVEAIQGNQRSQSSMSSSSSGQNNPTHPLGMNVLDSLTVHTKMSLIHNVVTHVMKMAPAKSSISLTPALVETYSRLLVYNEIESLGIKGFISHLLPTVFRQQAWGILHTLLEMFSYRLHHIQPHYRVQLLSHLHSLAAVPQTNQTQLHLCVESTALKLITGLGSAEVQPQLSRFQNEPKSMLSSESEELNKALILTLARAIHVTGSESLSMTWCKEILTTIMQNTPHSWSGQTLSSFPKSLNEFFNQHQAQRENKAQLKRSVEEEYRKWKTMSNENDIIAHFSQQGTPHLFLCLLWKMLLENDRISPLAYKILDRIGARALSSHLRTFADFLVFEVSNSVGGQHVNKCIDALNDLIWKCHVISLDRLILCLALRSFEGNEIQVCFFIIQMLLIRPSEFKNRVSDFVKDNSPEHWKQTDWHEKHLAFHRKYPEKFYFEGLQDLSSQSQQHTYLPVYFGNICLRFLPVMDIVIHRFLELYPVATISVESLLDHLGCLYKFHDRPLTYLYNTLHYYEQKLKDRPPLKKKLVASITGALQDIRSENWALSEAYSSYLQRPPEDTSWVPELEYYISLVRRMADTMAGKSPFPHMDWRFNEFPNPAAHALHVTCIELMSLPVSAAVVGSNLLDVVLKGHTALPRSGIENWMNAIGLILTALPEPYWTVLNDRILTMLQGPGLTTSGQNIFQLLNFSSNHNSITEVQCCYLMALVHAVWYHASIGQISQIPQLIHERLKPVIKTEEQFLFLCHLVAPFFQRIVSERTRCVMDITKELYEILENVDKNCEQLNYMDQVTDLFYHIKYMFTGDSVKADVERTIRNLRPALQLRLRFITHLNIEEVNVT
;
A
#
# COMPACT_ATOMS: atom_id res chain seq x y z
N MET A 1 -44.01 -3.65 18.43
CA MET A 1 -45.19 -2.77 18.59
C MET A 1 -45.72 -2.27 17.25
N ARG A 2 -45.01 -1.39 16.52
CA ARG A 2 -45.51 -0.83 15.25
C ARG A 2 -45.77 -1.86 14.15
N LYS A 3 -44.87 -2.82 13.93
CA LYS A 3 -45.09 -3.92 12.99
C LYS A 3 -46.38 -4.70 13.28
N ALA A 4 -46.64 -5.02 14.55
CA ALA A 4 -47.89 -5.68 14.96
C ALA A 4 -49.14 -4.78 14.79
N GLN A 5 -49.02 -3.46 14.99
CA GLN A 5 -50.10 -2.52 14.67
C GLN A 5 -50.37 -2.45 13.16
N GLN A 6 -49.33 -2.40 12.33
CA GLN A 6 -49.43 -2.39 10.86
C GLN A 6 -50.02 -3.70 10.33
N GLU A 7 -49.56 -4.84 10.86
CA GLU A 7 -50.05 -6.18 10.50
C GLU A 7 -51.39 -6.53 11.18
N LYS A 8 -51.96 -5.60 11.98
CA LYS A 8 -53.19 -5.79 12.78
C LYS A 8 -53.17 -7.05 13.67
N VAL A 9 -51.99 -7.49 14.07
CA VAL A 9 -51.78 -8.64 14.95
C VAL A 9 -51.89 -8.19 16.41
N ARG A 10 -52.72 -8.87 17.20
CA ARG A 10 -52.74 -8.67 18.67
C ARG A 10 -51.44 -9.21 19.26
N LEU A 11 -50.66 -8.33 19.90
CA LEU A 11 -49.46 -8.73 20.62
C LEU A 11 -49.84 -9.63 21.80
N GLN A 12 -49.28 -10.84 21.86
CA GLN A 12 -49.47 -11.74 23.01
C GLN A 12 -48.89 -11.19 24.32
N ARG A 13 -47.95 -10.24 24.26
CA ARG A 13 -47.38 -9.57 25.44
C ARG A 13 -47.44 -8.05 25.27
N PRO A 14 -48.05 -7.31 26.22
CA PRO A 14 -47.99 -5.84 26.23
C PRO A 14 -46.56 -5.37 26.54
N LEU A 15 -46.32 -4.06 26.40
CA LEU A 15 -45.05 -3.45 26.79
C LEU A 15 -44.77 -3.77 28.27
N PRO A 16 -43.58 -4.28 28.63
CA PRO A 16 -43.21 -4.48 30.03
C PRO A 16 -43.31 -3.16 30.81
N GLN A 17 -43.88 -3.20 32.01
CA GLN A 17 -44.03 -2.02 32.88
C GLN A 17 -42.67 -1.34 33.17
N ALA A 18 -41.59 -2.13 33.23
CA ALA A 18 -40.22 -1.62 33.41
C ALA A 18 -39.74 -0.67 32.29
N LEU A 19 -40.33 -0.72 31.10
CA LEU A 19 -39.98 0.14 29.96
C LEU A 19 -40.98 1.30 29.76
N GLN A 20 -41.98 1.40 30.63
CA GLN A 20 -43.04 2.40 30.49
C GLN A 20 -42.50 3.82 30.60
N THR A 21 -41.64 4.10 31.60
CA THR A 21 -41.00 5.42 31.75
C THR A 21 -40.15 5.80 30.53
N HIS A 22 -39.44 4.84 29.92
CA HIS A 22 -38.66 5.10 28.71
C HIS A 22 -39.56 5.45 27.51
N LEU A 23 -40.70 4.76 27.38
CA LEU A 23 -41.66 5.04 26.32
C LEU A 23 -42.36 6.39 26.52
N GLU A 24 -42.77 6.69 27.76
CA GLU A 24 -43.35 7.98 28.13
C GLU A 24 -42.37 9.11 27.85
N TYR A 25 -41.10 8.94 28.19
CA TYR A 25 -40.04 9.90 27.90
C TYR A 25 -39.90 10.18 26.38
N LEU A 26 -39.90 9.13 25.54
CA LEU A 26 -39.84 9.26 24.08
C LEU A 26 -41.10 9.93 23.49
N GLN A 27 -42.28 9.66 24.06
CA GLN A 27 -43.57 10.18 23.58
C GLN A 27 -43.84 11.62 24.03
N GLN A 28 -43.49 11.96 25.28
CA GLN A 28 -43.73 13.27 25.90
C GLN A 28 -43.12 14.42 25.08
N TRP A 29 -42.04 14.15 24.38
CA TRP A 29 -41.37 15.15 23.56
C TRP A 29 -42.15 15.55 22.31
N PHE A 30 -42.84 14.61 21.64
CA PHE A 30 -43.71 14.96 20.50
C PHE A 30 -44.92 15.80 20.93
N VAL A 31 -45.29 15.73 22.20
CA VAL A 31 -46.39 16.51 22.80
C VAL A 31 -45.93 17.91 23.21
N THR A 32 -44.71 18.05 23.74
CA THR A 32 -44.25 19.29 24.41
C THR A 32 -43.42 20.22 23.53
N ASN A 33 -42.65 19.70 22.57
CA ASN A 33 -41.65 20.47 21.81
C ASN A 33 -41.96 20.50 20.30
N GLN A 34 -43.14 20.97 19.91
CA GLN A 34 -43.57 20.98 18.51
C GLN A 34 -42.91 22.05 17.63
N SER A 35 -42.14 23.01 18.16
CA SER A 35 -41.65 24.18 17.39
C SER A 35 -40.13 24.40 17.37
N THR A 36 -39.34 23.81 18.28
CA THR A 36 -37.88 24.05 18.34
C THR A 36 -37.09 22.75 18.48
N MET A 37 -36.65 22.21 17.35
CA MET A 37 -35.67 21.11 17.34
C MET A 37 -34.38 21.63 16.75
N ASN A 38 -33.45 21.93 17.64
CA ASN A 38 -32.12 22.33 17.26
C ASN A 38 -31.16 21.18 17.59
N PHE A 39 -30.22 20.95 16.68
CA PHE A 39 -29.12 20.04 16.95
C PHE A 39 -28.27 20.61 18.10
N GLY A 40 -28.16 19.87 19.20
CA GLY A 40 -27.43 20.25 20.41
C GLY A 40 -26.47 19.14 20.84
N ASN A 41 -25.78 19.33 21.98
CA ASN A 41 -24.76 18.39 22.48
C ASN A 41 -25.33 17.08 23.08
N ASP A 42 -26.65 16.88 23.07
CA ASP A 42 -27.31 15.73 23.69
C ASP A 42 -27.71 14.65 22.66
N TYR A 43 -27.69 13.37 23.06
CA TYR A 43 -28.06 12.22 22.20
C TYR A 43 -29.56 12.05 21.95
N TRP A 44 -30.34 13.09 22.26
CA TRP A 44 -31.80 13.06 22.18
C TRP A 44 -32.31 12.76 20.78
N ILE A 45 -31.74 13.42 19.76
CA ILE A 45 -32.11 13.20 18.36
C ILE A 45 -31.75 11.77 17.94
N SER A 46 -30.59 11.26 18.36
CA SER A 46 -30.17 9.88 18.11
C SER A 46 -31.15 8.87 18.70
N LEU A 47 -31.62 9.08 19.94
CA LEU A 47 -32.61 8.21 20.59
C LEU A 47 -33.93 8.16 19.81
N LEU A 48 -34.44 9.31 19.37
CA LEU A 48 -35.68 9.38 18.60
C LEU A 48 -35.56 8.74 17.23
N CYS A 49 -34.47 9.01 16.51
CA CYS A 49 -34.20 8.35 15.24
C CYS A 49 -34.14 6.83 15.40
N ASN A 50 -33.47 6.34 16.46
CA ASN A 50 -33.35 4.91 16.73
C ASN A 50 -34.69 4.27 17.11
N ALA A 51 -35.48 4.91 17.97
CA ALA A 51 -36.74 4.36 18.45
C ALA A 51 -37.83 4.34 17.37
N TYR A 52 -37.84 5.35 16.50
CA TYR A 52 -38.91 5.57 15.52
C TYR A 52 -38.49 5.33 14.07
N SER A 53 -37.34 4.73 13.80
CA SER A 53 -36.78 4.57 12.43
C SER A 53 -37.71 3.91 11.41
N THR A 54 -38.65 3.08 11.86
CA THR A 54 -39.62 2.35 11.04
C THR A 54 -41.00 3.02 10.97
N ASN A 55 -41.13 4.21 11.57
CA ASN A 55 -42.39 4.95 11.69
C ASN A 55 -42.28 6.29 10.96
N GLN A 56 -42.74 6.34 9.71
CA GLN A 56 -42.54 7.49 8.82
C GLN A 56 -43.06 8.82 9.41
N ASP A 57 -44.19 8.79 10.12
CA ASP A 57 -44.81 9.99 10.72
C ASP A 57 -43.92 10.64 11.79
N TYR A 58 -43.19 9.81 12.56
CA TYR A 58 -42.36 10.27 13.69
C TYR A 58 -40.87 10.33 13.35
N PHE A 59 -40.43 9.63 12.30
CA PHE A 59 -39.03 9.55 11.89
C PHE A 59 -38.57 10.74 11.04
N THR A 60 -39.46 11.24 10.17
CA THR A 60 -39.11 12.28 9.20
C THR A 60 -38.57 13.54 9.86
N ARG A 61 -39.15 13.91 11.01
CA ARG A 61 -38.76 15.12 11.75
C ARG A 61 -37.38 15.03 12.41
N PRO A 62 -37.06 14.05 13.29
CA PRO A 62 -35.74 13.95 13.89
C PRO A 62 -34.64 13.67 12.84
N MET A 63 -34.95 12.90 11.78
CA MET A 63 -34.03 12.73 10.66
C MET A 63 -33.80 14.04 9.89
N GLY A 64 -34.85 14.84 9.68
CA GLY A 64 -34.76 16.16 9.05
C GLY A 64 -33.81 17.10 9.77
N VAL A 65 -33.82 17.10 11.11
CA VAL A 65 -32.90 17.92 11.93
C VAL A 65 -31.43 17.51 11.70
N LEU A 66 -31.13 16.21 11.64
CA LEU A 66 -29.77 15.73 11.33
C LEU A 66 -29.33 16.12 9.92
N VAL A 67 -30.24 16.06 8.96
CA VAL A 67 -29.97 16.41 7.56
C VAL A 67 -29.78 17.92 7.38
N GLU A 68 -30.61 18.74 8.02
CA GLU A 68 -30.49 20.21 8.01
C GLU A 68 -29.20 20.69 8.67
N ALA A 69 -28.76 20.02 9.74
CA ALA A 69 -27.49 20.32 10.41
C ALA A 69 -26.28 20.21 9.48
N ILE A 70 -26.32 19.31 8.49
CA ILE A 70 -25.23 19.12 7.52
C ILE A 70 -25.46 19.82 6.18
N GLN A 71 -26.70 20.02 5.75
CA GLN A 71 -27.04 20.62 4.44
C GLN A 71 -27.19 22.15 4.50
N GLY A 72 -27.61 22.70 5.63
CA GLY A 72 -27.95 24.12 5.75
C GLY A 72 -29.27 24.45 5.06
N ASN A 73 -29.79 25.65 5.33
CA ASN A 73 -31.10 26.05 4.81
C ASN A 73 -30.97 26.60 3.37
N GLN A 74 -31.75 26.07 2.41
CA GLN A 74 -31.57 26.34 0.96
C GLN A 74 -31.77 27.81 0.54
N ARG A 75 -32.34 28.66 1.41
CA ARG A 75 -32.61 30.07 1.11
C ARG A 75 -31.38 30.99 1.14
N SER A 76 -30.23 30.52 1.63
CA SER A 76 -29.02 31.35 1.84
C SER A 76 -27.79 30.90 1.05
N GLN A 77 -27.91 29.94 0.12
CA GLN A 77 -26.76 29.37 -0.59
C GLN A 77 -26.40 30.15 -1.87
N SER A 78 -25.33 30.95 -1.84
CA SER A 78 -24.64 31.47 -3.04
C SER A 78 -23.27 30.82 -3.23
N SER A 79 -22.78 30.84 -4.48
CA SER A 79 -21.58 30.15 -4.98
C SER A 79 -20.32 30.37 -4.13
N MET A 80 -19.66 29.28 -3.73
CA MET A 80 -18.27 29.32 -3.23
C MET A 80 -17.34 29.67 -4.40
N SER A 81 -16.82 30.89 -4.43
CA SER A 81 -15.58 31.23 -5.12
C SER A 81 -14.49 31.44 -4.08
N SER A 82 -13.28 30.98 -4.37
CA SER A 82 -12.10 31.04 -3.49
C SER A 82 -11.67 32.46 -3.08
N SER A 83 -12.35 33.50 -3.55
CA SER A 83 -12.00 34.90 -3.35
C SER A 83 -13.10 35.79 -2.77
N SER A 84 -14.29 35.26 -2.42
CA SER A 84 -15.33 36.11 -1.79
C SER A 84 -15.98 35.49 -0.55
N SER A 85 -15.91 36.30 0.50
CA SER A 85 -16.26 36.11 1.89
C SER A 85 -17.77 36.08 2.19
N GLY A 86 -18.17 35.24 3.15
CA GLY A 86 -19.19 35.63 4.14
C GLY A 86 -20.53 34.89 4.13
N GLN A 87 -20.71 34.01 5.13
CA GLN A 87 -21.95 33.61 5.83
C GLN A 87 -22.73 32.30 5.46
N ASN A 88 -23.01 31.55 6.54
CA ASN A 88 -24.07 30.57 6.85
C ASN A 88 -24.21 29.25 6.06
N ASN A 89 -23.11 28.65 5.61
CA ASN A 89 -23.11 27.22 5.27
C ASN A 89 -22.58 26.39 6.45
N PRO A 90 -23.19 25.24 6.80
CA PRO A 90 -22.71 24.40 7.89
C PRO A 90 -21.30 23.86 7.60
N THR A 91 -20.37 24.16 8.50
CA THR A 91 -18.96 23.75 8.46
C THR A 91 -18.69 22.60 9.42
N HIS A 92 -19.48 22.45 10.48
CA HIS A 92 -19.29 21.41 11.50
C HIS A 92 -19.97 20.09 11.11
N PRO A 93 -19.23 18.98 10.95
CA PRO A 93 -19.79 17.67 10.65
C PRO A 93 -20.42 17.01 11.90
N LEU A 94 -21.23 15.97 11.68
CA LEU A 94 -21.71 15.13 12.78
C LEU A 94 -20.53 14.38 13.43
N GLY A 95 -20.42 14.46 14.75
CA GLY A 95 -19.38 13.79 15.53
C GLY A 95 -19.44 12.27 15.44
N MET A 96 -18.29 11.60 15.53
CA MET A 96 -18.23 10.12 15.48
C MET A 96 -19.05 9.47 16.58
N ASN A 97 -19.03 10.01 17.80
CA ASN A 97 -19.85 9.58 18.92
C ASN A 97 -21.37 9.63 18.62
N VAL A 98 -21.83 10.67 17.92
CA VAL A 98 -23.23 10.82 17.51
C VAL A 98 -23.58 9.74 16.49
N LEU A 99 -22.73 9.56 15.47
CA LEU A 99 -22.92 8.53 14.44
C LEU A 99 -22.87 7.11 15.03
N ASP A 100 -21.95 6.84 15.94
CA ASP A 100 -21.83 5.55 16.63
C ASP A 100 -23.08 5.22 17.47
N SER A 101 -23.72 6.26 18.01
CA SER A 101 -24.98 6.14 18.74
C SER A 101 -26.20 5.88 17.84
N LEU A 102 -26.08 6.00 16.52
CA LEU A 102 -27.17 5.71 15.57
C LEU A 102 -27.22 4.21 15.22
N THR A 103 -28.44 3.69 15.16
CA THR A 103 -28.74 2.36 14.61
C THR A 103 -28.37 2.27 13.14
N VAL A 104 -28.06 1.07 12.67
CA VAL A 104 -27.74 0.78 11.26
C VAL A 104 -28.81 1.31 10.32
N HIS A 105 -30.09 1.08 10.63
CA HIS A 105 -31.21 1.58 9.81
C HIS A 105 -31.22 3.11 9.71
N THR A 106 -30.97 3.81 10.82
CA THR A 106 -30.91 5.27 10.83
C THR A 106 -29.73 5.79 9.99
N LYS A 107 -28.55 5.17 10.12
CA LYS A 107 -27.38 5.47 9.27
C LYS A 107 -27.67 5.26 7.78
N MET A 108 -28.33 4.14 7.43
CA MET A 108 -28.76 3.86 6.05
C MET A 108 -29.69 4.95 5.50
N SER A 109 -30.68 5.39 6.29
CA SER A 109 -31.58 6.49 5.90
C SER A 109 -30.83 7.82 5.75
N LEU A 110 -29.85 8.10 6.62
CA LEU A 110 -29.02 9.30 6.52
C LEU A 110 -28.14 9.29 5.26
N ILE A 111 -27.49 8.16 4.94
CA ILE A 111 -26.75 7.98 3.68
C ILE A 111 -27.69 8.20 2.48
N HIS A 112 -28.87 7.59 2.49
CA HIS A 112 -29.82 7.72 1.41
C HIS A 112 -30.19 9.20 1.18
N ASN A 113 -30.53 9.94 2.24
CA ASN A 113 -30.85 11.36 2.15
C ASN A 113 -29.69 12.21 1.60
N VAL A 114 -28.46 11.93 2.03
CA VAL A 114 -27.25 12.60 1.51
C VAL A 114 -27.08 12.31 0.02
N VAL A 115 -27.14 11.04 -0.38
CA VAL A 115 -26.96 10.61 -1.78
C VAL A 115 -28.06 11.17 -2.68
N THR A 116 -29.33 11.14 -2.25
CA THR A 116 -30.45 11.73 -2.98
C THR A 116 -30.27 13.24 -3.16
N HIS A 117 -29.78 13.95 -2.13
CA HIS A 117 -29.49 15.38 -2.23
C HIS A 117 -28.39 15.66 -3.26
N VAL A 118 -27.27 14.93 -3.20
CA VAL A 118 -26.17 15.07 -4.19
C VAL A 118 -26.67 14.78 -5.61
N MET A 119 -27.49 13.74 -5.80
CA MET A 119 -28.07 13.41 -7.10
C MET A 119 -29.08 14.44 -7.60
N LYS A 120 -29.76 15.17 -6.71
CA LYS A 120 -30.66 16.27 -7.08
C LYS A 120 -29.89 17.52 -7.51
N MET A 121 -28.73 17.79 -6.90
CA MET A 121 -27.88 18.94 -7.26
C MET A 121 -27.10 18.73 -8.56
N ALA A 122 -26.68 17.51 -8.86
CA ALA A 122 -25.89 17.20 -10.05
C ALA A 122 -26.53 17.62 -11.40
N PRO A 123 -27.84 17.38 -11.68
CA PRO A 123 -28.46 17.83 -12.92
C PRO A 123 -28.86 19.30 -12.92
N ALA A 124 -28.92 19.96 -11.76
CA ALA A 124 -29.41 21.33 -11.63
C ALA A 124 -28.49 22.39 -12.27
N LYS A 125 -27.29 22.00 -12.74
CA LYS A 125 -26.22 22.88 -13.24
C LYS A 125 -25.93 24.07 -12.32
N SER A 126 -26.29 23.97 -11.03
CA SER A 126 -26.07 25.03 -10.06
C SER A 126 -24.58 25.15 -9.78
N SER A 127 -24.05 26.37 -9.77
CA SER A 127 -22.69 26.68 -9.30
C SER A 127 -22.53 26.53 -7.77
N ILE A 128 -23.58 26.09 -7.08
CA ILE A 128 -23.60 25.89 -5.62
C ILE A 128 -22.85 24.59 -5.30
N SER A 129 -21.84 24.72 -4.45
CA SER A 129 -21.01 23.61 -3.98
C SER A 129 -21.67 22.89 -2.81
N LEU A 130 -21.30 21.62 -2.58
CA LEU A 130 -21.74 20.89 -1.40
C LEU A 130 -21.21 21.56 -0.12
N THR A 131 -21.92 21.44 0.99
CA THR A 131 -21.44 22.01 2.25
C THR A 131 -20.28 21.17 2.81
N PRO A 132 -19.27 21.79 3.45
CA PRO A 132 -18.16 21.05 4.06
C PRO A 132 -18.63 20.01 5.09
N ALA A 133 -19.62 20.35 5.91
CA ALA A 133 -20.20 19.45 6.90
C ALA A 133 -20.85 18.20 6.26
N LEU A 134 -21.50 18.33 5.11
CA LEU A 134 -22.12 17.21 4.40
C LEU A 134 -21.06 16.24 3.88
N VAL A 135 -20.02 16.76 3.22
CA VAL A 135 -18.96 15.91 2.64
C VAL A 135 -18.19 15.17 3.73
N GLU A 136 -17.83 15.85 4.82
CA GLU A 136 -17.14 15.25 5.96
C GLU A 136 -18.03 14.27 6.74
N THR A 137 -19.33 14.56 6.90
CA THR A 137 -20.26 13.59 7.53
C THR A 137 -20.47 12.37 6.64
N TYR A 138 -20.56 12.56 5.33
CA TYR A 138 -20.70 11.47 4.37
C TYR A 138 -19.47 10.55 4.39
N SER A 139 -18.27 11.12 4.43
CA SER A 139 -17.03 10.32 4.52
C SER A 139 -16.99 9.48 5.80
N ARG A 140 -17.41 10.03 6.95
CA ARG A 140 -17.54 9.29 8.22
C ARG A 140 -18.57 8.17 8.16
N LEU A 141 -19.67 8.36 7.43
CA LEU A 141 -20.69 7.32 7.22
C LEU A 141 -20.16 6.19 6.32
N LEU A 142 -19.26 6.47 5.38
CA LEU A 142 -18.68 5.45 4.50
C LEU A 142 -17.69 4.50 5.21
N VAL A 143 -17.36 4.78 6.47
CA VAL A 143 -16.45 3.95 7.27
C VAL A 143 -17.12 2.67 7.81
N TYR A 144 -18.46 2.69 7.96
CA TYR A 144 -19.21 1.57 8.53
C TYR A 144 -19.40 0.46 7.50
N ASN A 145 -18.75 -0.69 7.70
CA ASN A 145 -18.82 -1.83 6.79
C ASN A 145 -20.20 -2.51 6.81
N GLU A 146 -20.96 -2.40 7.90
CA GLU A 146 -22.31 -2.96 8.01
C GLU A 146 -23.33 -2.28 7.07
N ILE A 147 -22.98 -1.12 6.49
CA ILE A 147 -23.79 -0.40 5.49
C ILE A 147 -23.12 -0.36 4.10
N GLU A 148 -22.17 -1.25 3.83
CA GLU A 148 -21.37 -1.30 2.58
C GLU A 148 -22.21 -1.20 1.30
N SER A 149 -23.37 -1.86 1.25
CA SER A 149 -24.26 -1.91 0.08
C SER A 149 -24.75 -0.52 -0.36
N LEU A 150 -25.22 0.30 0.59
CA LEU A 150 -25.68 1.66 0.32
C LEU A 150 -24.55 2.70 0.45
N GLY A 151 -23.48 2.35 1.17
CA GLY A 151 -22.28 3.17 1.36
C GLY A 151 -21.28 3.03 0.21
N ILE A 152 -20.14 2.37 0.46
CA ILE A 152 -19.00 2.31 -0.48
C ILE A 152 -19.40 1.73 -1.84
N LYS A 153 -20.17 0.64 -1.87
CA LYS A 153 -20.61 0.01 -3.12
C LYS A 153 -21.47 0.97 -3.95
N GLY A 154 -22.47 1.59 -3.31
CA GLY A 154 -23.33 2.60 -3.93
C GLY A 154 -22.56 3.84 -4.38
N PHE A 155 -21.58 4.29 -3.59
CA PHE A 155 -20.70 5.40 -3.93
C PHE A 155 -19.95 5.17 -5.26
N ILE A 156 -19.28 4.02 -5.40
CA ILE A 156 -18.43 3.72 -6.57
C ILE A 156 -19.27 3.29 -7.78
N SER A 157 -20.29 2.47 -7.57
CA SER A 157 -21.02 1.83 -8.68
C SER A 157 -22.21 2.67 -9.18
N HIS A 158 -22.77 3.56 -8.36
CA HIS A 158 -23.99 4.29 -8.71
C HIS A 158 -23.82 5.82 -8.64
N LEU A 159 -23.35 6.36 -7.52
CA LEU A 159 -23.21 7.82 -7.35
C LEU A 159 -22.17 8.41 -8.31
N LEU A 160 -20.93 7.90 -8.29
CA LEU A 160 -19.84 8.44 -9.09
C LEU A 160 -20.14 8.38 -10.61
N PRO A 161 -20.61 7.25 -11.18
CA PRO A 161 -20.93 7.20 -12.61
C PRO A 161 -22.12 8.09 -12.98
N THR A 162 -23.07 8.31 -12.07
CA THR A 162 -24.24 9.18 -12.33
C THR A 162 -23.83 10.65 -12.34
N VAL A 163 -23.03 11.09 -11.36
CA VAL A 163 -22.46 12.45 -11.32
C VAL A 163 -21.62 12.72 -12.56
N PHE A 164 -20.83 11.73 -12.99
CA PHE A 164 -20.05 11.83 -14.22
C PHE A 164 -20.92 11.96 -15.47
N ARG A 165 -21.93 11.10 -15.65
CA ARG A 165 -22.86 11.18 -16.80
C ARG A 165 -23.61 12.51 -16.87
N GLN A 166 -23.86 13.14 -15.73
CA GLN A 166 -24.51 14.44 -15.63
C GLN A 166 -23.53 15.62 -15.79
N GLN A 167 -22.23 15.37 -16.00
CA GLN A 167 -21.17 16.37 -16.18
C GLN A 167 -21.05 17.36 -15.01
N ALA A 168 -21.36 16.92 -13.79
CA ALA A 168 -21.27 17.74 -12.58
C ALA A 168 -19.83 17.77 -12.04
N TRP A 169 -18.93 18.48 -12.72
CA TRP A 169 -17.47 18.46 -12.45
C TRP A 169 -17.07 18.89 -11.03
N GLY A 170 -17.73 19.91 -10.46
CA GLY A 170 -17.45 20.35 -9.08
C GLY A 170 -17.82 19.31 -8.03
N ILE A 171 -18.94 18.61 -8.21
CA ILE A 171 -19.34 17.49 -7.34
C ILE A 171 -18.37 16.32 -7.55
N LEU A 172 -18.04 15.99 -8.80
CA LEU A 172 -17.08 14.93 -9.11
C LEU A 172 -15.73 15.18 -8.41
N HIS A 173 -15.17 16.39 -8.53
CA HIS A 173 -13.95 16.79 -7.85
C HIS A 173 -14.05 16.59 -6.33
N THR A 174 -15.16 17.03 -5.73
CA THR A 174 -15.42 16.87 -4.29
C THR A 174 -15.43 15.39 -3.87
N LEU A 175 -16.07 14.52 -4.65
CA LEU A 175 -16.16 13.09 -4.33
C LEU A 175 -14.80 12.38 -4.47
N LEU A 176 -13.98 12.75 -5.45
CA LEU A 176 -12.63 12.21 -5.64
C LEU A 176 -11.66 12.71 -4.55
N GLU A 177 -11.78 13.98 -4.17
CA GLU A 177 -11.02 14.56 -3.06
C GLU A 177 -11.40 13.89 -1.72
N MET A 178 -12.69 13.71 -1.46
CA MET A 178 -13.18 12.97 -0.30
C MET A 178 -12.63 11.54 -0.27
N PHE A 179 -12.66 10.83 -1.41
CA PHE A 179 -12.07 9.51 -1.49
C PHE A 179 -10.58 9.53 -1.12
N SER A 180 -9.83 10.49 -1.66
CA SER A 180 -8.39 10.59 -1.47
C SER A 180 -7.98 10.91 -0.05
N TYR A 181 -8.68 11.78 0.67
CA TYR A 181 -8.20 12.31 1.96
C TYR A 181 -9.02 11.89 3.19
N ARG A 182 -10.10 11.10 3.01
CA ARG A 182 -11.00 10.72 4.12
C ARG A 182 -11.30 9.23 4.22
N LEU A 183 -11.14 8.47 3.14
CA LEU A 183 -11.47 7.04 3.14
C LEU A 183 -10.24 6.17 3.45
N HIS A 184 -10.42 5.17 4.32
CA HIS A 184 -9.34 4.34 4.85
C HIS A 184 -9.44 2.89 4.35
N HIS A 185 -10.30 2.10 4.99
CA HIS A 185 -10.48 0.66 4.74
C HIS A 185 -11.44 0.36 3.59
N ILE A 186 -11.03 0.72 2.37
CA ILE A 186 -11.76 0.34 1.14
C ILE A 186 -11.25 -1.01 0.63
N GLN A 187 -12.15 -1.94 0.33
CA GLN A 187 -11.74 -3.25 -0.19
C GLN A 187 -11.00 -3.12 -1.55
N PRO A 188 -10.06 -4.03 -1.86
CA PRO A 188 -9.19 -3.86 -3.04
C PRO A 188 -9.94 -3.83 -4.37
N HIS A 189 -10.99 -4.63 -4.50
CA HIS A 189 -11.78 -4.69 -5.72
C HIS A 189 -12.51 -3.37 -6.03
N TYR A 190 -12.96 -2.65 -4.99
CA TYR A 190 -13.54 -1.31 -5.12
C TYR A 190 -12.50 -0.26 -5.53
N ARG A 191 -11.26 -0.36 -4.99
CA ARG A 191 -10.14 0.51 -5.40
C ARG A 191 -9.82 0.33 -6.88
N VAL A 192 -9.77 -0.93 -7.36
CA VAL A 192 -9.52 -1.24 -8.78
C VAL A 192 -10.68 -0.78 -9.67
N GLN A 193 -11.94 -0.94 -9.24
CA GLN A 193 -13.10 -0.42 -9.96
C GLN A 193 -13.03 1.11 -10.10
N LEU A 194 -12.69 1.83 -9.02
CA LEU A 194 -12.50 3.27 -9.06
C LEU A 194 -11.33 3.67 -9.98
N LEU A 195 -10.22 2.94 -9.94
CA LEU A 195 -9.08 3.17 -10.82
C LEU A 195 -9.49 3.06 -12.31
N SER A 196 -10.27 2.03 -12.65
CA SER A 196 -10.82 1.88 -14.00
C SER A 196 -11.71 3.06 -14.40
N HIS A 197 -12.58 3.52 -13.49
CA HIS A 197 -13.37 4.73 -13.73
C HIS A 197 -12.46 5.94 -13.98
N LEU A 198 -11.43 6.17 -13.16
CA LEU A 198 -10.49 7.29 -13.31
C LEU A 198 -9.79 7.30 -14.67
N HIS A 199 -9.35 6.14 -15.17
CA HIS A 199 -8.74 6.05 -16.50
C HIS A 199 -9.73 6.36 -17.62
N SER A 200 -10.98 5.88 -17.50
CA SER A 200 -12.04 6.26 -18.46
C SER A 200 -12.37 7.76 -18.41
N LEU A 201 -12.38 8.36 -17.21
CA LEU A 201 -12.63 9.79 -16.98
C LEU A 201 -11.52 10.64 -17.59
N ALA A 202 -10.27 10.22 -17.43
CA ALA A 202 -9.10 10.92 -17.96
C ALA A 202 -9.07 10.94 -19.49
N ALA A 203 -9.71 9.98 -20.17
CA ALA A 203 -9.77 9.91 -21.63
C ALA A 203 -10.79 10.88 -22.26
N VAL A 204 -11.83 11.30 -21.53
CA VAL A 204 -12.93 12.12 -22.09
C VAL A 204 -12.50 13.58 -22.30
N PRO A 205 -12.55 14.17 -23.52
CA PRO A 205 -12.03 15.52 -23.77
C PRO A 205 -12.63 16.64 -22.92
N GLN A 206 -13.86 16.45 -22.43
CA GLN A 206 -14.57 17.43 -21.60
C GLN A 206 -13.99 17.58 -20.18
N THR A 207 -13.09 16.68 -19.76
CA THR A 207 -12.40 16.74 -18.45
C THR A 207 -11.09 17.52 -18.50
N ASN A 208 -10.79 18.22 -19.60
CA ASN A 208 -9.54 18.96 -19.83
C ASN A 208 -9.43 20.28 -19.03
N GLN A 209 -9.91 20.29 -17.79
CA GLN A 209 -9.73 21.36 -16.81
C GLN A 209 -8.53 21.01 -15.92
N THR A 210 -7.57 21.92 -15.76
CA THR A 210 -6.31 21.67 -15.02
C THR A 210 -6.53 21.08 -13.64
N GLN A 211 -7.44 21.66 -12.85
CA GLN A 211 -7.73 21.21 -11.49
C GLN A 211 -8.36 19.81 -11.45
N LEU A 212 -9.27 19.50 -12.38
CA LEU A 212 -9.91 18.19 -12.44
C LEU A 212 -8.93 17.11 -12.90
N HIS A 213 -8.13 17.39 -13.94
CA HIS A 213 -7.11 16.47 -14.43
C HIS A 213 -6.07 16.15 -13.34
N LEU A 214 -5.61 17.18 -12.62
CA LEU A 214 -4.72 17.03 -11.46
C LEU A 214 -5.34 16.15 -10.36
N CYS A 215 -6.61 16.38 -10.02
CA CYS A 215 -7.34 15.58 -9.03
C CYS A 215 -7.45 14.11 -9.45
N VAL A 216 -7.79 13.83 -10.71
CA VAL A 216 -7.92 12.47 -11.25
C VAL A 216 -6.58 11.72 -11.20
N GLU A 217 -5.50 12.32 -11.69
CA GLU A 217 -4.19 11.65 -11.67
C GLU A 217 -3.61 11.51 -10.25
N SER A 218 -3.82 12.50 -9.37
CA SER A 218 -3.39 12.41 -7.97
C SER A 218 -4.14 11.30 -7.21
N THR A 219 -5.46 11.18 -7.43
CA THR A 219 -6.29 10.11 -6.86
C THR A 219 -5.84 8.74 -7.39
N ALA A 220 -5.59 8.63 -8.70
CA ALA A 220 -5.11 7.39 -9.32
C ALA A 220 -3.73 6.98 -8.78
N LEU A 221 -2.80 7.93 -8.63
CA LEU A 221 -1.49 7.69 -8.06
C LEU A 221 -1.61 7.14 -6.63
N LYS A 222 -2.44 7.76 -5.79
CA LYS A 222 -2.69 7.32 -4.40
C LYS A 222 -3.32 5.94 -4.32
N LEU A 223 -4.24 5.61 -5.23
CA LEU A 223 -4.83 4.27 -5.35
C LEU A 223 -3.76 3.23 -5.70
N ILE A 224 -2.94 3.50 -6.72
CA ILE A 224 -1.90 2.59 -7.22
C ILE A 224 -0.83 2.35 -6.14
N THR A 225 -0.33 3.41 -5.50
CA THR A 225 0.71 3.27 -4.46
C THR A 225 0.13 2.64 -3.19
N GLY A 226 -1.16 2.83 -2.92
CA GLY A 226 -1.86 2.31 -1.74
C GLY A 226 -2.33 0.84 -1.80
N LEU A 227 -2.15 0.13 -2.93
CA LEU A 227 -2.53 -1.29 -3.03
C LEU A 227 -1.66 -2.19 -2.12
N GLY A 228 -2.24 -3.03 -1.28
CA GLY A 228 -1.47 -3.94 -0.43
C GLY A 228 -0.71 -4.99 -1.25
N SER A 229 0.49 -5.39 -0.83
CA SER A 229 1.32 -6.36 -1.60
C SER A 229 0.59 -7.69 -1.86
N ALA A 230 -0.16 -8.20 -0.88
CA ALA A 230 -0.98 -9.40 -1.03
C ALA A 230 -2.28 -9.19 -1.85
N GLU A 231 -2.69 -7.95 -2.07
CA GLU A 231 -3.93 -7.59 -2.79
C GLU A 231 -3.72 -7.53 -4.31
N VAL A 232 -2.50 -7.21 -4.74
CA VAL A 232 -2.16 -6.94 -6.14
C VAL A 232 -2.44 -8.15 -7.03
N GLN A 233 -1.86 -9.32 -6.73
CA GLN A 233 -1.99 -10.50 -7.59
C GLN A 233 -3.45 -10.99 -7.73
N PRO A 234 -4.25 -11.17 -6.65
CA PRO A 234 -5.63 -11.63 -6.76
C PRO A 234 -6.57 -10.67 -7.50
N GLN A 235 -6.31 -9.36 -7.45
CA GLN A 235 -7.16 -8.38 -8.12
C GLN A 235 -6.80 -8.21 -9.59
N LEU A 236 -5.50 -8.04 -9.89
CA LEU A 236 -5.05 -7.76 -11.25
C LEU A 236 -5.16 -8.99 -12.16
N SER A 237 -4.98 -10.20 -11.62
CA SER A 237 -5.13 -11.44 -12.39
C SER A 237 -6.54 -11.65 -12.96
N ARG A 238 -7.57 -11.01 -12.39
CA ARG A 238 -8.95 -11.05 -12.92
C ARG A 238 -9.12 -10.29 -14.23
N PHE A 239 -8.22 -9.34 -14.52
CA PHE A 239 -8.29 -8.47 -15.70
C PHE A 239 -7.34 -8.90 -16.84
N GLN A 240 -6.80 -10.13 -16.79
CA GLN A 240 -5.97 -10.70 -17.87
C GLN A 240 -6.62 -10.59 -19.25
N ASN A 241 -7.93 -10.86 -19.33
CA ASN A 241 -8.66 -10.85 -20.60
C ASN A 241 -9.01 -9.44 -21.11
N GLU A 242 -9.08 -8.42 -20.24
CA GLU A 242 -9.44 -7.03 -20.59
C GLU A 242 -8.60 -5.96 -19.84
N PRO A 243 -7.27 -5.94 -20.03
CA PRO A 243 -6.37 -5.09 -19.26
C PRO A 243 -6.54 -3.59 -19.59
N LYS A 244 -7.09 -3.26 -20.76
CA LYS A 244 -7.26 -1.87 -21.24
C LYS A 244 -8.13 -1.01 -20.32
N SER A 245 -9.08 -1.61 -19.60
CA SER A 245 -10.00 -0.89 -18.72
C SER A 245 -9.33 -0.36 -17.45
N MET A 246 -8.20 -0.94 -17.05
CA MET A 246 -7.51 -0.69 -15.78
C MET A 246 -6.22 0.11 -15.96
N LEU A 247 -5.74 0.26 -17.19
CA LEU A 247 -4.47 0.90 -17.50
C LEU A 247 -4.68 2.30 -18.05
N SER A 248 -3.71 3.18 -17.81
CA SER A 248 -3.71 4.49 -18.44
C SER A 248 -3.34 4.37 -19.91
N SER A 249 -4.05 5.10 -20.77
CA SER A 249 -3.74 5.19 -22.21
C SER A 249 -2.63 6.18 -22.51
N GLU A 250 -2.51 7.26 -21.73
CA GLU A 250 -1.62 8.39 -22.03
C GLU A 250 -0.62 8.71 -20.91
N SER A 251 -0.97 8.43 -19.64
CA SER A 251 -0.16 8.81 -18.49
C SER A 251 0.94 7.77 -18.22
N GLU A 252 2.17 8.10 -18.62
CA GLU A 252 3.36 7.26 -18.40
C GLU A 252 3.66 7.11 -16.91
N GLU A 253 3.50 8.18 -16.12
CA GLU A 253 3.81 8.22 -14.70
C GLU A 253 2.94 7.25 -13.90
N LEU A 254 1.63 7.17 -14.18
CA LEU A 254 0.72 6.24 -13.51
C LEU A 254 1.05 4.78 -13.85
N ASN A 255 1.35 4.49 -15.12
CA ASN A 255 1.74 3.16 -15.55
C ASN A 255 3.10 2.74 -14.95
N LYS A 256 4.06 3.66 -14.84
CA LYS A 256 5.33 3.43 -14.13
C LYS A 256 5.11 3.21 -12.64
N ALA A 257 4.26 4.00 -11.98
CA ALA A 257 3.91 3.78 -10.57
C ALA A 257 3.27 2.40 -10.36
N LEU A 258 2.43 1.93 -11.29
CA LEU A 258 1.84 0.59 -11.24
C LEU A 258 2.90 -0.50 -11.35
N ILE A 259 3.89 -0.34 -12.23
CA ILE A 259 5.02 -1.27 -12.36
C ILE A 259 5.84 -1.33 -11.06
N LEU A 260 6.08 -0.20 -10.40
CA LEU A 260 6.77 -0.17 -9.10
C LEU A 260 5.96 -0.90 -8.02
N THR A 261 4.64 -0.69 -7.99
CA THR A 261 3.74 -1.43 -7.09
C THR A 261 3.76 -2.93 -7.39
N LEU A 262 3.79 -3.35 -8.66
CA LEU A 262 3.91 -4.75 -9.06
C LEU A 262 5.25 -5.35 -8.58
N ALA A 263 6.36 -4.63 -8.80
CA ALA A 263 7.69 -5.07 -8.40
C ALA A 263 7.77 -5.33 -6.89
N ARG A 264 7.30 -4.40 -6.06
CA ARG A 264 7.28 -4.62 -4.60
C ARG A 264 6.33 -5.73 -4.18
N ALA A 265 5.18 -5.86 -4.84
CA ALA A 265 4.18 -6.84 -4.46
C ALA A 265 4.70 -8.26 -4.71
N ILE A 266 5.28 -8.50 -5.89
CA ILE A 266 5.89 -9.78 -6.27
C ILE A 266 7.04 -10.13 -5.32
N HIS A 267 7.88 -9.16 -4.97
CA HIS A 267 9.00 -9.34 -4.04
C HIS A 267 8.52 -9.72 -2.64
N VAL A 268 7.60 -8.94 -2.05
CA VAL A 268 7.11 -9.15 -0.68
C VAL A 268 6.32 -10.46 -0.55
N THR A 269 5.56 -10.87 -1.57
CA THR A 269 4.83 -12.15 -1.52
C THR A 269 5.70 -13.37 -1.88
N GLY A 270 6.92 -13.15 -2.38
CA GLY A 270 7.79 -14.21 -2.90
C GLY A 270 7.24 -14.86 -4.18
N SER A 271 6.40 -14.15 -4.94
CA SER A 271 5.74 -14.69 -6.14
C SER A 271 6.68 -14.85 -7.35
N GLU A 272 7.98 -14.54 -7.20
CA GLU A 272 8.99 -14.68 -8.26
C GLU A 272 9.12 -16.11 -8.78
N SER A 273 8.95 -17.10 -7.91
CA SER A 273 8.99 -18.52 -8.26
C SER A 273 7.74 -19.01 -9.00
N LEU A 274 6.70 -18.17 -9.15
CA LEU A 274 5.44 -18.50 -9.80
C LEU A 274 5.45 -18.07 -11.26
N SER A 275 4.56 -18.68 -12.07
CA SER A 275 4.36 -18.28 -13.45
C SER A 275 3.87 -16.83 -13.54
N MET A 276 4.68 -15.95 -14.12
CA MET A 276 4.35 -14.53 -14.36
C MET A 276 3.44 -14.28 -15.58
N THR A 277 2.74 -15.31 -16.09
CA THR A 277 1.86 -15.21 -17.26
C THR A 277 0.85 -14.06 -17.15
N TRP A 278 0.18 -13.95 -16.00
CA TRP A 278 -0.80 -12.88 -15.75
C TRP A 278 -0.20 -11.46 -15.81
N CYS A 279 1.07 -11.32 -15.43
CA CYS A 279 1.75 -10.03 -15.40
C CYS A 279 2.27 -9.65 -16.79
N LYS A 280 2.72 -10.63 -17.59
CA LYS A 280 3.24 -10.38 -18.96
C LYS A 280 2.22 -9.69 -19.86
N GLU A 281 0.95 -10.08 -19.81
CA GLU A 281 -0.12 -9.44 -20.63
C GLU A 281 -0.37 -7.99 -20.22
N ILE A 282 -0.40 -7.73 -18.90
CA ILE A 282 -0.55 -6.37 -18.35
C ILE A 282 0.64 -5.50 -18.79
N LEU A 283 1.87 -5.99 -18.62
CA LEU A 283 3.08 -5.25 -18.99
C LEU A 283 3.17 -5.00 -20.51
N THR A 284 2.78 -5.97 -21.32
CA THR A 284 2.74 -5.82 -22.78
C THR A 284 1.75 -4.72 -23.18
N THR A 285 0.57 -4.70 -22.55
CA THR A 285 -0.44 -3.65 -22.78
C THR A 285 0.07 -2.27 -22.32
N ILE A 286 0.76 -2.19 -21.18
CA ILE A 286 1.40 -0.95 -20.72
C ILE A 286 2.42 -0.44 -21.75
N MET A 287 3.22 -1.33 -22.33
CA MET A 287 4.22 -0.97 -23.34
C MET A 287 3.61 -0.53 -24.67
N GLN A 288 2.44 -1.07 -25.03
CA GLN A 288 1.67 -0.61 -26.19
C GLN A 288 1.09 0.79 -26.00
N ASN A 289 0.58 1.10 -24.79
CA ASN A 289 -0.03 2.41 -24.50
C ASN A 289 1.03 3.51 -24.29
N THR A 290 2.01 3.23 -23.42
CA THR A 290 3.02 4.20 -23.00
C THR A 290 4.41 3.55 -23.04
N PRO A 291 5.06 3.49 -24.22
CA PRO A 291 6.39 2.91 -24.37
C PRO A 291 7.41 3.70 -23.53
N HIS A 292 8.14 3.02 -22.64
CA HIS A 292 9.12 3.65 -21.77
C HIS A 292 10.28 2.71 -21.43
N SER A 293 11.32 3.27 -20.80
CA SER A 293 12.45 2.52 -20.27
C SER A 293 12.59 2.78 -18.76
N TRP A 294 13.40 1.93 -18.11
CA TRP A 294 13.86 2.10 -16.74
C TRP A 294 15.36 2.38 -16.71
N SER A 295 15.84 3.02 -15.64
CA SER A 295 17.27 3.16 -15.40
C SER A 295 17.86 1.82 -14.96
N GLY A 296 19.14 1.57 -15.25
CA GLY A 296 19.82 0.34 -14.82
C GLY A 296 19.78 0.14 -13.30
N GLN A 297 19.84 1.22 -12.52
CA GLN A 297 19.80 1.16 -11.06
C GLN A 297 18.42 0.71 -10.52
N THR A 298 17.33 1.29 -11.04
CA THR A 298 15.98 0.88 -10.65
C THR A 298 15.69 -0.54 -11.12
N LEU A 299 16.08 -0.88 -12.35
CA LEU A 299 15.86 -2.21 -12.90
C LEU A 299 16.62 -3.31 -12.14
N SER A 300 17.80 -3.00 -11.60
CA SER A 300 18.57 -3.93 -10.73
C SER A 300 17.84 -4.31 -9.45
N SER A 301 16.90 -3.48 -9.00
CA SER A 301 16.11 -3.73 -7.78
C SER A 301 14.81 -4.47 -8.09
N PHE A 302 14.44 -4.66 -9.36
CA PHE A 302 13.22 -5.39 -9.73
C PHE A 302 13.41 -6.90 -9.57
N PRO A 303 12.32 -7.63 -9.29
CA PRO A 303 12.26 -9.08 -9.47
C PRO A 303 12.87 -9.53 -10.80
N LYS A 304 13.63 -10.63 -10.80
CA LYS A 304 14.40 -11.10 -11.97
C LYS A 304 13.55 -11.20 -13.24
N SER A 305 12.34 -11.74 -13.13
CA SER A 305 11.43 -11.90 -14.26
C SER A 305 10.92 -10.57 -14.86
N LEU A 306 10.77 -9.52 -14.04
CA LEU A 306 10.46 -8.17 -14.54
C LEU A 306 11.68 -7.55 -15.22
N ASN A 307 12.86 -7.74 -14.63
CA ASN A 307 14.12 -7.27 -15.19
C ASN A 307 14.35 -7.86 -16.61
N GLU A 308 14.17 -9.18 -16.77
CA GLU A 308 14.23 -9.87 -18.06
C GLU A 308 13.22 -9.30 -19.09
N PHE A 309 11.98 -9.04 -18.67
CA PHE A 309 10.95 -8.50 -19.57
C PHE A 309 11.34 -7.12 -20.14
N PHE A 310 11.79 -6.19 -19.30
CA PHE A 310 12.16 -4.84 -19.74
C PHE A 310 13.50 -4.79 -20.49
N ASN A 311 14.40 -5.76 -20.27
CA ASN A 311 15.58 -5.90 -21.13
C ASN A 311 15.23 -6.33 -22.54
N GLN A 312 14.16 -7.12 -22.73
CA GLN A 312 13.66 -7.53 -24.05
C GLN A 312 12.83 -6.42 -24.73
N HIS A 313 12.14 -5.58 -23.97
CA HIS A 313 11.21 -4.56 -24.47
C HIS A 313 11.69 -3.13 -24.15
N GLN A 314 12.81 -2.71 -24.74
CA GLN A 314 13.32 -1.35 -24.55
C GLN A 314 12.69 -0.35 -25.53
N ALA A 315 12.13 0.74 -25.01
CA ALA A 315 11.70 1.87 -25.83
C ALA A 315 12.91 2.60 -26.46
N GLN A 316 12.71 3.16 -27.66
CA GLN A 316 13.71 4.00 -28.32
C GLN A 316 13.95 5.28 -27.50
N ARG A 317 15.21 5.55 -27.13
CA ARG A 317 15.59 6.78 -26.45
C ARG A 317 15.72 7.92 -27.47
N GLU A 318 15.06 9.05 -27.22
CA GLU A 318 15.24 10.25 -28.04
C GLU A 318 16.69 10.75 -28.00
N ASN A 319 17.17 11.25 -29.13
CA ASN A 319 18.51 11.80 -29.23
C ASN A 319 18.54 13.19 -28.55
N LYS A 320 19.23 13.29 -27.40
CA LYS A 320 19.30 14.51 -26.59
C LYS A 320 19.94 15.69 -27.31
N ALA A 321 20.94 15.45 -28.16
CA ALA A 321 21.55 16.49 -28.97
C ALA A 321 20.60 16.99 -30.08
N GLN A 322 19.68 16.15 -30.52
CA GLN A 322 18.59 16.57 -31.40
C GLN A 322 17.55 17.38 -30.61
N LEU A 323 17.16 16.93 -29.41
CA LEU A 323 16.24 17.68 -28.54
C LEU A 323 16.74 19.11 -28.27
N LYS A 324 18.01 19.27 -27.89
CA LYS A 324 18.62 20.61 -27.70
C LYS A 324 18.52 21.47 -28.95
N ARG A 325 18.88 20.91 -30.12
CA ARG A 325 18.81 21.63 -31.40
C ARG A 325 17.40 22.05 -31.74
N SER A 326 16.42 21.16 -31.56
CA SER A 326 15.01 21.47 -31.82
C SER A 326 14.48 22.56 -30.88
N VAL A 327 14.85 22.55 -29.60
CA VAL A 327 14.48 23.62 -28.66
C VAL A 327 15.07 24.96 -29.09
N GLU A 328 16.34 25.00 -29.48
CA GLU A 328 17.01 26.24 -29.94
C GLU A 328 16.44 26.76 -31.26
N GLU A 329 16.08 25.87 -32.20
CA GLU A 329 15.44 26.23 -33.46
C GLU A 329 14.03 26.80 -33.23
N GLU A 330 13.22 26.14 -32.40
CA GLU A 330 11.87 26.61 -32.05
C GLU A 330 11.90 27.92 -31.25
N TYR A 331 12.89 28.09 -30.38
CA TYR A 331 13.09 29.34 -29.66
C TYR A 331 13.54 30.49 -30.58
N ARG A 332 14.35 30.18 -31.60
CA ARG A 332 14.69 31.16 -32.66
C ARG A 332 13.44 31.54 -33.45
N LYS A 333 12.60 30.58 -33.84
CA LYS A 333 11.31 30.85 -34.51
C LYS A 333 10.43 31.75 -33.67
N TRP A 334 10.29 31.48 -32.36
CA TRP A 334 9.57 32.33 -31.42
C TRP A 334 10.05 33.78 -31.46
N LYS A 335 11.37 34.02 -31.48
CA LYS A 335 11.95 35.37 -31.54
C LYS A 335 11.70 36.07 -32.89
N THR A 336 11.59 35.32 -33.98
CA THR A 336 11.45 35.87 -35.34
C THR A 336 10.00 36.09 -35.78
N MET A 337 9.05 35.36 -35.22
CA MET A 337 7.63 35.51 -35.56
C MET A 337 7.06 36.77 -34.91
N SER A 338 6.31 37.56 -35.69
CA SER A 338 5.70 38.83 -35.24
C SER A 338 4.17 38.77 -35.16
N ASN A 339 3.52 37.84 -35.88
CA ASN A 339 2.06 37.71 -35.89
C ASN A 339 1.57 36.80 -34.75
N GLU A 340 0.81 37.36 -33.81
CA GLU A 340 0.29 36.64 -32.63
C GLU A 340 -0.54 35.39 -33.01
N ASN A 341 -1.37 35.47 -34.04
CA ASN A 341 -2.25 34.35 -34.43
C ASN A 341 -1.45 33.17 -34.98
N ASP A 342 -0.40 33.45 -35.76
CA ASP A 342 0.47 32.42 -36.33
C ASP A 342 1.31 31.76 -35.23
N ILE A 343 1.79 32.55 -34.25
CA ILE A 343 2.51 32.04 -33.09
C ILE A 343 1.60 31.10 -32.27
N ILE A 344 0.37 31.54 -31.96
CA ILE A 344 -0.57 30.69 -31.22
C ILE A 344 -0.86 29.41 -32.01
N ALA A 345 -1.14 29.51 -33.32
CA ALA A 345 -1.43 28.34 -34.14
C ALA A 345 -0.25 27.36 -34.18
N HIS A 346 0.97 27.85 -34.38
CA HIS A 346 2.18 27.04 -34.47
C HIS A 346 2.49 26.30 -33.16
N PHE A 347 2.46 26.99 -32.01
CA PHE A 347 2.87 26.42 -30.73
C PHE A 347 1.76 25.68 -29.97
N SER A 348 0.53 25.65 -30.50
CA SER A 348 -0.61 24.92 -29.90
C SER A 348 -1.16 23.79 -30.78
N GLN A 349 -0.57 23.53 -31.95
CA GLN A 349 -1.06 22.52 -32.89
C GLN A 349 -0.85 21.09 -32.36
N GLN A 350 -1.87 20.25 -32.48
CA GLN A 350 -1.75 18.83 -32.14
C GLN A 350 -0.83 18.13 -33.16
N GLY A 351 0.25 17.52 -32.67
CA GLY A 351 1.25 16.82 -33.49
C GLY A 351 2.60 17.54 -33.65
N THR A 352 2.73 18.78 -33.18
CA THR A 352 4.04 19.44 -33.07
C THR A 352 4.84 18.90 -31.88
N PRO A 353 6.19 18.93 -31.92
CA PRO A 353 7.03 18.51 -30.79
C PRO A 353 6.65 19.23 -29.49
N HIS A 354 6.59 18.49 -28.38
CA HIS A 354 6.12 18.97 -27.07
C HIS A 354 7.16 19.85 -26.33
N LEU A 355 7.58 20.96 -26.94
CA LEU A 355 8.73 21.75 -26.49
C LEU A 355 8.35 23.04 -25.75
N PHE A 356 7.05 23.38 -25.68
CA PHE A 356 6.63 24.70 -25.21
C PHE A 356 7.09 25.05 -23.77
N LEU A 357 7.11 24.09 -22.83
CA LEU A 357 7.62 24.34 -21.48
C LEU A 357 9.14 24.62 -21.48
N CYS A 358 9.91 23.98 -22.37
CA CYS A 358 11.32 24.30 -22.58
C CYS A 358 11.51 25.75 -23.06
N LEU A 359 10.63 26.21 -23.96
CA LEU A 359 10.65 27.58 -24.47
C LEU A 359 10.35 28.61 -23.37
N LEU A 360 9.35 28.35 -22.52
CA LEU A 360 9.04 29.24 -21.39
C LEU A 360 10.21 29.35 -20.41
N TRP A 361 10.85 28.22 -20.10
CA TRP A 361 12.03 28.20 -19.24
C TRP A 361 13.21 28.95 -19.87
N LYS A 362 13.45 28.79 -21.19
CA LYS A 362 14.45 29.58 -21.94
C LYS A 362 14.14 31.07 -21.95
N MET A 363 12.88 31.47 -22.08
CA MET A 363 12.46 32.88 -21.99
C MET A 363 12.80 33.48 -20.63
N LEU A 364 12.51 32.75 -19.54
CA LEU A 364 12.90 33.17 -18.18
C LEU A 364 14.42 33.24 -18.03
N LEU A 365 15.15 32.26 -18.55
CA LEU A 365 16.60 32.19 -18.40
C LEU A 365 17.34 33.34 -19.11
N GLU A 366 16.86 33.78 -20.27
CA GLU A 366 17.49 34.84 -21.07
C GLU A 366 16.94 36.24 -20.80
N ASN A 367 15.61 36.38 -20.61
CA ASN A 367 14.93 37.68 -20.57
C ASN A 367 14.32 38.01 -19.19
N ASP A 368 14.38 37.10 -18.22
CA ASP A 368 13.74 37.17 -16.89
C ASP A 368 12.22 37.48 -16.93
N ARG A 369 11.58 37.33 -18.11
CA ARG A 369 10.16 37.65 -18.37
C ARG A 369 9.55 36.70 -19.38
N ILE A 370 8.27 36.37 -19.18
CA ILE A 370 7.45 35.59 -20.12
C ILE A 370 6.47 36.52 -20.85
N SER A 371 6.29 36.31 -22.15
CA SER A 371 5.29 37.03 -22.94
C SER A 371 3.86 36.68 -22.52
N PRO A 372 2.93 37.64 -22.41
CA PRO A 372 1.50 37.39 -22.19
C PRO A 372 0.87 36.40 -23.17
N LEU A 373 1.41 36.29 -24.38
CA LEU A 373 0.95 35.35 -25.41
C LEU A 373 1.08 33.88 -24.97
N ALA A 374 2.02 33.58 -24.06
CA ALA A 374 2.23 32.24 -23.53
C ALA A 374 0.98 31.67 -22.84
N TYR A 375 0.19 32.52 -22.17
CA TYR A 375 -1.05 32.09 -21.53
C TYR A 375 -2.05 31.53 -22.55
N LYS A 376 -2.29 32.25 -23.66
CA LYS A 376 -3.21 31.81 -24.72
C LYS A 376 -2.78 30.48 -25.35
N ILE A 377 -1.46 30.24 -25.43
CA ILE A 377 -0.92 28.99 -25.96
C ILE A 377 -1.11 27.85 -24.96
N LEU A 378 -0.79 28.05 -23.68
CA LEU A 378 -0.99 27.04 -22.63
C LEU A 378 -2.47 26.65 -22.49
N ASP A 379 -3.37 27.62 -22.53
CA ASP A 379 -4.82 27.38 -22.47
C ASP A 379 -5.29 26.55 -23.67
N ARG A 380 -4.74 26.80 -24.87
CA ARG A 380 -5.07 26.05 -26.09
C ARG A 380 -4.44 24.64 -26.14
N ILE A 381 -3.26 24.44 -25.56
CA ILE A 381 -2.65 23.10 -25.38
C ILE A 381 -3.52 22.26 -24.45
N GLY A 382 -3.98 22.85 -23.35
CA GLY A 382 -4.81 22.21 -22.33
C GLY A 382 -4.04 21.27 -21.40
N ALA A 383 -4.66 20.93 -20.27
CA ALA A 383 -4.02 20.22 -19.17
C ALA A 383 -3.52 18.81 -19.54
N ARG A 384 -4.26 18.08 -20.38
CA ARG A 384 -3.90 16.72 -20.80
C ARG A 384 -2.61 16.67 -21.62
N ALA A 385 -2.52 17.51 -22.65
CA ALA A 385 -1.33 17.54 -23.51
C ALA A 385 -0.11 18.12 -22.79
N LEU A 386 -0.32 18.98 -21.78
CA LEU A 386 0.75 19.60 -21.00
C LEU A 386 1.66 18.57 -20.31
N SER A 387 1.15 17.41 -19.91
CA SER A 387 1.95 16.32 -19.32
C SER A 387 3.04 15.81 -20.26
N SER A 388 2.80 15.77 -21.58
CA SER A 388 3.84 15.43 -22.57
C SER A 388 4.90 16.52 -22.67
N HIS A 389 4.50 17.79 -22.62
CA HIS A 389 5.46 18.91 -22.57
C HIS A 389 6.31 18.86 -21.29
N LEU A 390 5.73 18.42 -20.17
CA LEU A 390 6.44 18.29 -18.90
C LEU A 390 7.51 17.21 -18.95
N ARG A 391 7.21 16.06 -19.56
CA ARG A 391 8.16 14.96 -19.76
C ARG A 391 9.35 15.38 -20.61
N THR A 392 9.09 16.02 -21.76
CA THR A 392 10.16 16.52 -22.63
C THR A 392 10.95 17.65 -21.96
N PHE A 393 10.29 18.49 -21.16
CA PHE A 393 10.96 19.51 -20.36
C PHE A 393 11.89 18.91 -19.30
N ALA A 394 11.47 17.85 -18.61
CA ALA A 394 12.33 17.14 -17.65
C ALA A 394 13.62 16.61 -18.31
N ASP A 395 13.51 16.03 -19.51
CA ASP A 395 14.68 15.56 -20.27
C ASP A 395 15.61 16.70 -20.69
N PHE A 396 15.04 17.79 -21.20
CA PHE A 396 15.80 18.97 -21.60
C PHE A 396 16.50 19.63 -20.41
N LEU A 397 15.82 19.75 -19.27
CA LEU A 397 16.35 20.36 -18.04
C LEU A 397 17.58 19.60 -17.54
N VAL A 398 17.49 18.27 -17.43
CA VAL A 398 18.61 17.44 -16.96
C VAL A 398 19.78 17.52 -17.93
N PHE A 399 19.52 17.54 -19.23
CA PHE A 399 20.55 17.67 -20.25
C PHE A 399 21.26 19.04 -20.22
N GLU A 400 20.55 20.15 -20.05
CA GLU A 400 21.15 21.49 -19.93
C GLU A 400 22.00 21.63 -18.67
N VAL A 401 21.48 21.17 -17.52
CA VAL A 401 22.21 21.26 -16.25
C VAL A 401 23.43 20.32 -16.26
N SER A 402 23.33 19.14 -16.87
CA SER A 402 24.46 18.20 -16.97
C SER A 402 25.61 18.72 -17.83
N ASN A 403 25.35 19.58 -18.82
CA ASN A 403 26.38 20.17 -19.68
C ASN A 403 26.83 21.56 -19.22
N SER A 404 26.29 22.07 -18.11
CA SER A 404 26.63 23.38 -17.57
C SER A 404 27.99 23.35 -16.88
N VAL A 405 28.94 24.18 -17.35
CA VAL A 405 30.34 24.19 -16.89
C VAL A 405 30.59 25.03 -15.62
N GLY A 406 29.54 25.52 -14.95
CA GLY A 406 29.71 26.41 -13.78
C GLY A 406 28.52 26.48 -12.83
N GLY A 407 28.81 26.56 -11.52
CA GLY A 407 27.79 26.57 -10.46
C GLY A 407 26.85 27.78 -10.47
N GLN A 408 27.30 28.93 -10.99
CA GLN A 408 26.43 30.12 -11.15
C GLN A 408 25.33 29.90 -12.19
N HIS A 409 25.63 29.21 -13.30
CA HIS A 409 24.64 28.88 -14.32
C HIS A 409 23.59 27.91 -13.78
N VAL A 410 24.02 26.88 -13.05
CA VAL A 410 23.12 25.92 -12.40
C VAL A 410 22.19 26.61 -11.42
N ASN A 411 22.69 27.57 -10.62
CA ASN A 411 21.85 28.36 -9.73
C ASN A 411 20.80 29.16 -10.50
N LYS A 412 21.18 29.83 -11.60
CA LYS A 412 20.23 30.56 -12.45
C LYS A 412 19.16 29.64 -13.05
N CYS A 413 19.53 28.44 -13.48
CA CYS A 413 18.61 27.41 -13.97
C CYS A 413 17.56 27.02 -12.91
N ILE A 414 18.01 26.82 -11.66
CA ILE A 414 17.13 26.48 -10.54
C ILE A 414 16.24 27.67 -10.14
N ASP A 415 16.77 28.89 -10.15
CA ASP A 415 15.98 30.09 -9.84
C ASP A 415 14.89 30.34 -10.89
N ALA A 416 15.20 30.18 -12.19
CA ALA A 416 14.21 30.23 -13.26
C ALA A 416 13.13 29.13 -13.14
N LEU A 417 13.51 27.95 -12.65
CA LEU A 417 12.58 26.85 -12.41
C LEU A 417 11.65 27.13 -11.22
N ASN A 418 12.19 27.72 -10.15
CA ASN A 418 11.37 28.18 -9.01
C ASN A 418 10.39 29.26 -9.43
N ASP A 419 10.81 30.18 -10.30
CA ASP A 419 9.93 31.23 -10.83
C ASP A 419 8.80 30.63 -11.66
N LEU A 420 9.08 29.61 -12.47
CA LEU A 420 8.05 28.90 -13.25
C LEU A 420 6.98 28.24 -12.36
N ILE A 421 7.37 27.72 -11.19
CA ILE A 421 6.49 27.03 -10.23
C ILE A 421 5.72 28.02 -9.35
N TRP A 422 6.44 28.94 -8.69
CA TRP A 422 5.89 29.76 -7.60
C TRP A 422 5.51 31.19 -8.02
N LYS A 423 6.08 31.74 -9.10
CA LYS A 423 5.72 33.08 -9.60
C LYS A 423 4.75 33.00 -10.78
N CYS A 424 5.06 32.17 -11.77
CA CYS A 424 4.27 32.04 -12.98
C CYS A 424 3.13 31.02 -12.84
N HIS A 425 3.25 30.07 -11.90
CA HIS A 425 2.27 29.00 -11.66
C HIS A 425 1.96 28.17 -12.91
N VAL A 426 2.98 27.88 -13.72
CA VAL A 426 2.83 27.08 -14.95
C VAL A 426 2.77 25.59 -14.65
N ILE A 427 3.57 25.13 -13.68
CA ILE A 427 3.70 23.73 -13.31
C ILE A 427 3.65 23.64 -11.78
N SER A 428 2.93 22.67 -11.23
CA SER A 428 2.97 22.41 -9.79
C SER A 428 4.20 21.58 -9.41
N LEU A 429 4.75 21.85 -8.22
CA LEU A 429 5.96 21.19 -7.71
C LEU A 429 5.83 19.65 -7.73
N ASP A 430 4.73 19.12 -7.21
CA ASP A 430 4.46 17.68 -7.11
C ASP A 430 4.53 16.98 -8.48
N ARG A 431 4.03 17.62 -9.54
CA ARG A 431 4.04 17.07 -10.90
C ARG A 431 5.43 17.05 -11.51
N LEU A 432 6.17 18.14 -11.38
CA LEU A 432 7.53 18.22 -11.91
C LEU A 432 8.44 17.19 -11.22
N ILE A 433 8.36 17.09 -9.89
CA ILE A 433 9.20 16.15 -9.13
C ILE A 433 8.82 14.70 -9.45
N LEU A 434 7.53 14.37 -9.56
CA LEU A 434 7.09 13.03 -9.96
C LEU A 434 7.64 12.65 -11.34
N CYS A 435 7.56 13.58 -12.30
CA CYS A 435 8.05 13.36 -13.65
C CYS A 435 9.58 13.13 -13.65
N LEU A 436 10.34 13.98 -12.97
CA LEU A 436 11.80 13.84 -12.83
C LEU A 436 12.20 12.51 -12.18
N ALA A 437 11.52 12.11 -11.11
CA ALA A 437 11.81 10.88 -10.35
C ALA A 437 11.55 9.60 -11.16
N LEU A 438 10.70 9.65 -12.19
CA LEU A 438 10.32 8.50 -13.02
C LEU A 438 11.04 8.46 -14.38
N ARG A 439 11.97 9.38 -14.66
CA ARG A 439 12.77 9.36 -15.90
C ARG A 439 13.86 8.27 -15.87
N SER A 440 14.24 7.80 -17.06
CA SER A 440 15.23 6.73 -17.26
C SER A 440 16.61 7.26 -17.64
N PHE A 441 17.16 8.16 -16.82
CA PHE A 441 18.53 8.66 -16.98
C PHE A 441 19.57 7.62 -16.53
N GLU A 442 20.80 7.73 -17.05
CA GLU A 442 21.92 6.84 -16.73
C GLU A 442 23.18 7.65 -16.39
N GLY A 443 24.13 7.04 -15.69
CA GLY A 443 25.44 7.64 -15.43
C GLY A 443 25.36 8.92 -14.60
N ASN A 444 25.99 10.01 -15.04
CA ASN A 444 26.00 11.28 -14.29
C ASN A 444 24.65 12.02 -14.35
N GLU A 445 23.87 11.81 -15.40
CA GLU A 445 22.60 12.53 -15.59
C GLU A 445 21.57 12.19 -14.52
N ILE A 446 21.56 10.93 -14.07
CA ILE A 446 20.66 10.52 -12.99
C ILE A 446 21.01 11.26 -11.69
N GLN A 447 22.30 11.48 -11.42
CA GLN A 447 22.75 12.26 -10.27
C GLN A 447 22.32 13.72 -10.39
N VAL A 448 22.45 14.30 -11.59
CA VAL A 448 21.99 15.67 -11.88
C VAL A 448 20.48 15.79 -11.69
N CYS A 449 19.70 14.83 -12.18
CA CYS A 449 18.25 14.81 -12.00
C CYS A 449 17.87 14.84 -10.51
N PHE A 450 18.48 13.98 -9.70
CA PHE A 450 18.19 13.92 -8.27
C PHE A 450 18.74 15.12 -7.49
N PHE A 451 19.85 15.69 -7.95
CA PHE A 451 20.34 16.96 -7.44
C PHE A 451 19.35 18.11 -7.70
N ILE A 452 18.76 18.19 -8.90
CA ILE A 452 17.70 19.15 -9.21
C ILE A 452 16.50 18.96 -8.27
N ILE A 453 16.06 17.72 -8.05
CA ILE A 453 14.98 17.41 -7.10
C ILE A 453 15.33 17.91 -5.70
N GLN A 454 16.52 17.60 -5.18
CA GLN A 454 16.95 18.05 -3.86
C GLN A 454 16.99 19.58 -3.76
N MET A 455 17.49 20.25 -4.80
CA MET A 455 17.57 21.70 -4.85
C MET A 455 16.18 22.35 -4.86
N LEU A 456 15.22 21.81 -5.61
CA LEU A 456 13.85 22.33 -5.62
C LEU A 456 13.12 22.16 -4.28
N LEU A 457 13.41 21.10 -3.55
CA LEU A 457 12.74 20.79 -2.28
C LEU A 457 13.37 21.50 -1.07
N ILE A 458 14.70 21.63 -1.05
CA ILE A 458 15.43 22.06 0.16
C ILE A 458 15.90 23.51 0.08
N ARG A 459 16.30 24.02 -1.09
CA ARG A 459 16.88 25.37 -1.19
C ARG A 459 15.83 26.48 -1.05
N PRO A 460 14.71 26.48 -1.82
CA PRO A 460 13.64 27.46 -1.63
C PRO A 460 12.99 27.33 -0.25
N SER A 461 12.68 28.47 0.38
CA SER A 461 11.90 28.49 1.63
C SER A 461 10.41 28.26 1.39
N GLU A 462 9.91 28.52 0.17
CA GLU A 462 8.50 28.42 -0.20
C GLU A 462 7.86 27.09 0.23
N PHE A 463 8.40 25.95 -0.20
CA PHE A 463 7.82 24.65 0.14
C PHE A 463 8.04 24.27 1.60
N LYS A 464 9.23 24.55 2.15
CA LYS A 464 9.56 24.26 3.56
C LYS A 464 8.65 25.00 4.53
N ASN A 465 8.36 26.27 4.28
CA ASN A 465 7.47 27.08 5.10
C ASN A 465 6.04 26.53 5.07
N ARG A 466 5.54 26.17 3.88
CA ARG A 466 4.23 25.52 3.72
C ARG A 466 4.13 24.24 4.55
N VAL A 467 5.14 23.37 4.47
CA VAL A 467 5.18 22.11 5.23
C VAL A 467 5.24 22.36 6.74
N SER A 468 6.15 23.21 7.20
CA SER A 468 6.31 23.55 8.62
C SER A 468 5.02 24.09 9.22
N ASP A 469 4.40 25.08 8.56
CA ASP A 469 3.19 25.72 9.07
C ASP A 469 1.98 24.78 8.99
N PHE A 470 1.85 23.99 7.93
CA PHE A 470 0.78 23.00 7.82
C PHE A 470 0.87 21.95 8.94
N VAL A 471 2.07 21.43 9.21
CA VAL A 471 2.30 20.38 10.20
C VAL A 471 2.09 20.88 11.63
N LYS A 472 2.50 22.12 11.89
CA LYS A 472 2.35 22.76 13.20
C LYS A 472 0.89 23.04 13.55
N ASP A 473 0.12 23.58 12.61
CA ASP A 473 -1.23 24.10 12.90
C ASP A 473 -2.34 23.05 12.73
N ASN A 474 -2.04 21.90 12.09
CA ASN A 474 -3.03 20.85 11.79
C ASN A 474 -2.71 19.50 12.42
N SER A 475 -3.74 18.67 12.56
CA SER A 475 -3.66 17.27 12.99
C SER A 475 -4.29 16.35 11.94
N PRO A 476 -3.78 15.11 11.76
CA PRO A 476 -4.29 14.16 10.77
C PRO A 476 -5.57 13.45 11.21
N GLU A 477 -5.94 13.48 12.50
CA GLU A 477 -7.11 12.77 13.04
C GLU A 477 -8.42 13.50 12.70
N HIS A 478 -8.73 13.62 11.40
CA HIS A 478 -9.85 14.41 10.88
C HIS A 478 -11.22 13.96 11.44
N TRP A 479 -11.37 12.68 11.81
CA TRP A 479 -12.58 12.13 12.40
C TRP A 479 -12.86 12.64 13.82
N LYS A 480 -11.85 13.16 14.52
CA LYS A 480 -11.99 13.80 15.84
C LYS A 480 -12.18 15.32 15.76
N GLN A 481 -11.92 15.93 14.59
CA GLN A 481 -11.96 17.37 14.41
C GLN A 481 -13.35 17.87 14.01
N THR A 482 -13.65 19.11 14.41
CA THR A 482 -14.89 19.81 14.03
C THR A 482 -14.61 21.07 13.22
N ASP A 483 -13.38 21.59 13.23
CA ASP A 483 -12.95 22.88 12.69
C ASP A 483 -11.98 22.76 11.50
N TRP A 484 -11.84 21.58 10.89
CA TRP A 484 -10.92 21.34 9.78
C TRP A 484 -11.05 22.38 8.65
N HIS A 485 -12.29 22.70 8.27
CA HIS A 485 -12.54 23.64 7.17
C HIS A 485 -11.98 25.04 7.45
N GLU A 486 -12.06 25.52 8.70
CA GLU A 486 -11.55 26.83 9.08
C GLU A 486 -10.02 26.88 9.01
N LYS A 487 -9.36 25.83 9.52
CA LYS A 487 -7.90 25.68 9.45
C LYS A 487 -7.40 25.52 8.02
N HIS A 488 -8.11 24.74 7.21
CA HIS A 488 -7.81 24.55 5.78
C HIS A 488 -7.93 25.86 5.00
N LEU A 489 -8.98 26.65 5.24
CA LEU A 489 -9.12 27.98 4.66
C LEU A 489 -8.03 28.94 5.13
N ALA A 490 -7.65 28.91 6.41
CA ALA A 490 -6.55 29.74 6.92
C ALA A 490 -5.23 29.41 6.21
N PHE A 491 -4.95 28.12 5.97
CA PHE A 491 -3.79 27.68 5.22
C PHE A 491 -3.80 28.21 3.77
N HIS A 492 -4.91 28.03 3.05
CA HIS A 492 -5.03 28.52 1.66
C HIS A 492 -5.03 30.04 1.53
N ARG A 493 -5.51 30.77 2.55
CA ARG A 493 -5.38 32.24 2.60
C ARG A 493 -3.91 32.68 2.74
N LYS A 494 -3.12 31.95 3.52
CA LYS A 494 -1.69 32.21 3.71
C LYS A 494 -0.86 31.76 2.50
N TYR A 495 -1.24 30.64 1.89
CA TYR A 495 -0.56 30.00 0.77
C TYR A 495 -1.55 29.67 -0.35
N PRO A 496 -1.97 30.66 -1.16
CA PRO A 496 -2.92 30.42 -2.23
C PRO A 496 -2.34 29.53 -3.32
N GLU A 497 -3.13 28.54 -3.77
CA GLU A 497 -2.81 27.69 -4.92
C GLU A 497 -3.51 28.19 -6.18
N LYS A 498 -2.72 28.41 -7.22
CA LYS A 498 -3.12 28.97 -8.52
C LYS A 498 -3.03 27.88 -9.59
N PHE A 499 -4.14 27.58 -10.29
CA PHE A 499 -4.24 26.44 -11.23
C PHE A 499 -4.45 26.84 -12.69
N TYR A 500 -4.72 28.10 -12.99
CA TYR A 500 -5.02 28.61 -14.33
C TYR A 500 -3.98 29.62 -14.81
N PHE A 501 -2.71 29.38 -14.44
CA PHE A 501 -1.57 30.19 -14.87
C PHE A 501 -1.73 31.67 -14.50
N GLU A 502 -2.36 31.97 -13.36
CA GLU A 502 -2.71 33.33 -12.95
C GLU A 502 -1.49 34.22 -12.79
N GLY A 503 -0.32 33.65 -12.47
CA GLY A 503 0.94 34.38 -12.43
C GLY A 503 1.30 35.01 -13.79
N LEU A 504 0.91 34.39 -14.90
CA LEU A 504 1.06 34.94 -16.25
C LEU A 504 -0.06 35.91 -16.62
N GLN A 505 -1.27 35.74 -16.07
CA GLN A 505 -2.38 36.67 -16.26
C GLN A 505 -2.18 38.00 -15.52
N ASP A 506 -1.72 37.95 -14.27
CA ASP A 506 -1.41 39.13 -13.44
C ASP A 506 -0.35 40.03 -14.13
N LEU A 507 0.59 39.41 -14.86
CA LEU A 507 1.59 40.10 -15.69
C LEU A 507 1.00 40.73 -16.97
N SER A 508 -0.20 40.31 -17.40
CA SER A 508 -0.84 40.71 -18.66
C SER A 508 -2.03 41.67 -18.51
N SER A 509 -2.44 42.01 -17.29
CA SER A 509 -3.55 42.94 -16.99
C SER A 509 -4.91 42.59 -17.62
N GLN A 510 -5.12 41.33 -18.03
CA GLN A 510 -6.40 40.82 -18.53
C GLN A 510 -7.03 39.88 -17.48
N SER A 511 -8.08 40.32 -16.80
CA SER A 511 -8.78 39.53 -15.80
C SER A 511 -9.85 38.63 -16.44
N GLN A 512 -9.52 37.38 -16.77
CA GLN A 512 -10.53 36.35 -17.00
C GLN A 512 -10.84 35.66 -15.67
N GLN A 513 -12.10 35.71 -15.22
CA GLN A 513 -12.52 34.99 -14.01
C GLN A 513 -12.73 33.52 -14.35
N HIS A 514 -11.75 32.67 -14.02
CA HIS A 514 -11.94 31.22 -14.02
C HIS A 514 -12.67 30.76 -12.76
N THR A 515 -13.66 29.89 -12.94
CA THR A 515 -14.39 29.29 -11.81
C THR A 515 -13.59 28.10 -11.28
N TYR A 516 -13.04 28.27 -10.08
CA TYR A 516 -12.36 27.20 -9.35
C TYR A 516 -13.35 26.11 -8.94
N LEU A 517 -12.89 24.86 -8.96
CA LEU A 517 -13.61 23.75 -8.32
C LEU A 517 -13.41 23.80 -6.81
N PRO A 518 -14.39 23.34 -6.02
CA PRO A 518 -14.31 23.35 -4.57
C PRO A 518 -13.18 22.45 -4.05
N VAL A 519 -12.37 22.96 -3.13
CA VAL A 519 -11.29 22.21 -2.46
C VAL A 519 -11.59 22.19 -0.96
N TYR A 520 -11.82 21.01 -0.38
CA TYR A 520 -12.16 20.86 1.04
C TYR A 520 -11.01 20.34 1.90
N PHE A 521 -10.06 19.60 1.30
CA PHE A 521 -9.09 18.80 2.04
C PHE A 521 -7.67 18.96 1.49
N GLY A 522 -7.51 18.90 0.18
CA GLY A 522 -6.23 18.87 -0.51
C GLY A 522 -5.45 20.17 -0.39
N ASN A 523 -4.14 20.02 -0.44
CA ASN A 523 -3.16 21.07 -0.66
C ASN A 523 -1.88 20.45 -1.25
N ILE A 524 -0.93 21.27 -1.67
CA ILE A 524 0.32 20.83 -2.29
C ILE A 524 1.17 19.94 -1.37
N CYS A 525 1.14 20.16 -0.05
CA CYS A 525 1.86 19.33 0.92
C CYS A 525 1.31 17.89 0.92
N LEU A 526 -0.01 17.73 1.01
CA LEU A 526 -0.65 16.42 0.99
C LEU A 526 -0.55 15.74 -0.38
N ARG A 527 -0.64 16.50 -1.49
CA ARG A 527 -0.45 15.97 -2.85
C ARG A 527 0.99 15.50 -3.10
N PHE A 528 1.98 16.12 -2.46
CA PHE A 528 3.38 15.73 -2.59
C PHE A 528 3.72 14.43 -1.84
N LEU A 529 2.95 14.03 -0.84
CA LEU A 529 3.30 12.92 0.05
C LEU A 529 3.48 11.57 -0.67
N PRO A 530 2.58 11.14 -1.59
CA PRO A 530 2.81 9.95 -2.41
C PRO A 530 4.02 10.07 -3.37
N VAL A 531 4.37 11.30 -3.76
CA VAL A 531 5.55 11.57 -4.59
C VAL A 531 6.83 11.47 -3.76
N MET A 532 6.80 11.92 -2.51
CA MET A 532 7.91 11.81 -1.57
C MET A 532 8.32 10.36 -1.35
N ASP A 533 7.34 9.44 -1.23
CA ASP A 533 7.59 8.00 -1.12
C ASP A 533 8.42 7.47 -2.29
N ILE A 534 8.04 7.83 -3.52
CA ILE A 534 8.74 7.45 -4.75
C ILE A 534 10.14 8.07 -4.79
N VAL A 535 10.26 9.35 -4.44
CA VAL A 535 11.55 10.07 -4.42
C VAL A 535 12.53 9.39 -3.47
N ILE A 536 12.11 9.03 -2.26
CA ILE A 536 12.97 8.32 -1.30
C ILE A 536 13.42 6.97 -1.89
N HIS A 537 12.51 6.19 -2.46
CA HIS A 537 12.84 4.91 -3.10
C HIS A 537 13.88 5.06 -4.21
N ARG A 538 13.72 6.09 -5.06
CA ARG A 538 14.70 6.39 -6.10
C ARG A 538 16.07 6.78 -5.54
N PHE A 539 16.12 7.54 -4.45
CA PHE A 539 17.38 7.91 -3.82
C PHE A 539 18.08 6.69 -3.18
N LEU A 540 17.34 5.72 -2.66
CA LEU A 540 17.89 4.48 -2.11
C LEU A 540 18.60 3.63 -3.19
N GLU A 541 18.08 3.63 -4.41
CA GLU A 541 18.62 2.84 -5.53
C GLU A 541 19.97 3.35 -6.06
N LEU A 542 20.27 4.64 -5.89
CA LEU A 542 21.46 5.30 -6.44
C LEU A 542 22.76 4.97 -5.72
N TYR A 543 22.69 4.35 -4.54
CA TYR A 543 23.88 4.03 -3.76
C TYR A 543 24.69 2.89 -4.42
N PRO A 544 26.03 2.99 -4.55
CA PRO A 544 26.95 4.00 -3.98
C PRO A 544 27.33 5.15 -4.93
N VAL A 545 26.63 5.29 -6.06
CA VAL A 545 27.03 6.14 -7.19
C VAL A 545 26.87 7.64 -6.90
N ALA A 546 25.91 8.03 -6.05
CA ALA A 546 25.64 9.44 -5.71
C ALA A 546 25.84 9.74 -4.21
N THR A 547 26.38 10.92 -3.90
CA THR A 547 26.53 11.46 -2.52
C THR A 547 25.26 12.15 -1.99
N ILE A 548 24.14 12.06 -2.71
CA ILE A 548 22.89 12.72 -2.36
C ILE A 548 22.28 12.02 -1.13
N SER A 549 22.08 12.79 -0.05
CA SER A 549 21.61 12.25 1.23
C SER A 549 20.09 12.31 1.35
N VAL A 550 19.47 11.12 1.47
CA VAL A 550 18.06 10.96 1.91
C VAL A 550 17.85 11.62 3.28
N GLU A 551 18.88 11.62 4.12
CA GLU A 551 18.86 12.19 5.47
C GLU A 551 18.49 13.67 5.46
N SER A 552 19.07 14.46 4.55
CA SER A 552 18.78 15.88 4.42
C SER A 552 17.32 16.14 4.02
N LEU A 553 16.74 15.28 3.17
CA LEU A 553 15.34 15.35 2.80
C LEU A 553 14.43 15.07 4.01
N LEU A 554 14.76 14.04 4.79
CA LEU A 554 14.02 13.65 5.98
C LEU A 554 14.12 14.69 7.11
N ASP A 555 15.27 15.37 7.24
CA ASP A 555 15.44 16.45 8.23
C ASP A 555 14.47 17.61 8.01
N HIS A 556 14.24 17.98 6.75
CA HIS A 556 13.41 19.14 6.41
C HIS A 556 11.94 18.80 6.18
N LEU A 557 11.66 17.65 5.56
CA LEU A 557 10.33 17.28 5.10
C LEU A 557 9.77 16.02 5.79
N GLY A 558 10.56 15.32 6.61
CA GLY A 558 10.15 14.08 7.27
C GLY A 558 8.95 14.27 8.21
N CYS A 559 8.77 15.46 8.78
CA CYS A 559 7.61 15.80 9.61
C CYS A 559 6.28 15.73 8.84
N LEU A 560 6.29 15.78 7.51
CA LEU A 560 5.09 15.65 6.67
C LEU A 560 4.47 14.25 6.75
N TYR A 561 5.25 13.22 7.11
CA TYR A 561 4.74 11.86 7.36
C TYR A 561 3.69 11.79 8.47
N LYS A 562 3.55 12.86 9.28
CA LYS A 562 2.42 13.06 10.20
C LYS A 562 1.05 12.86 9.54
N PHE A 563 0.91 13.23 8.26
CA PHE A 563 -0.34 13.14 7.50
C PHE A 563 -0.35 11.98 6.48
N HIS A 564 0.62 11.09 6.55
CA HIS A 564 0.66 9.93 5.68
C HIS A 564 -0.41 8.92 6.10
N ASP A 565 -1.17 8.38 5.15
CA ASP A 565 -2.27 7.44 5.45
C ASP A 565 -1.76 6.11 6.02
N ARG A 566 -0.61 5.62 5.52
CA ARG A 566 -0.03 4.31 5.84
C ARG A 566 1.49 4.32 6.14
N PRO A 567 1.96 5.12 7.11
CA PRO A 567 3.38 5.38 7.33
C PRO A 567 4.16 4.11 7.75
N LEU A 568 3.55 3.23 8.56
CA LEU A 568 4.21 1.98 8.98
C LEU A 568 4.23 0.97 7.84
N THR A 569 3.15 0.86 7.06
CA THR A 569 3.11 0.01 5.86
C THR A 569 4.14 0.46 4.83
N TYR A 570 4.32 1.78 4.64
CA TYR A 570 5.38 2.33 3.78
C TYR A 570 6.77 1.95 4.28
N LEU A 571 7.05 2.15 5.57
CA LEU A 571 8.32 1.74 6.19
C LEU A 571 8.60 0.25 6.02
N TYR A 572 7.60 -0.60 6.32
CA TYR A 572 7.69 -2.05 6.17
C TYR A 572 8.07 -2.43 4.73
N ASN A 573 7.32 -1.92 3.74
CA ASN A 573 7.60 -2.19 2.33
C ASN A 573 8.99 -1.69 1.90
N THR A 574 9.41 -0.53 2.40
CA THR A 574 10.71 0.08 2.05
C THR A 574 11.87 -0.74 2.61
N LEU A 575 11.81 -1.11 3.89
CA LEU A 575 12.85 -1.92 4.55
C LEU A 575 12.91 -3.33 3.98
N HIS A 576 11.74 -3.92 3.68
CA HIS A 576 11.65 -5.28 3.13
C HIS A 576 12.13 -5.35 1.67
N TYR A 577 11.76 -4.38 0.84
CA TYR A 577 12.12 -4.35 -0.58
C TYR A 577 13.61 -4.00 -0.79
N TYR A 578 14.12 -3.02 -0.04
CA TYR A 578 15.51 -2.55 -0.17
C TYR A 578 16.48 -3.18 0.84
N GLU A 579 16.18 -4.36 1.40
CA GLU A 579 17.03 -5.04 2.39
C GLU A 579 18.49 -5.11 1.92
N GLN A 580 18.72 -5.57 0.68
CA GLN A 580 20.06 -5.72 0.11
C GLN A 580 20.83 -4.39 -0.01
N LYS A 581 20.12 -3.27 -0.20
CA LYS A 581 20.68 -1.92 -0.35
C LYS A 581 20.86 -1.21 0.99
N LEU A 582 20.17 -1.67 2.04
CA LEU A 582 20.13 -1.06 3.37
C LEU A 582 20.92 -1.85 4.43
N LYS A 583 21.27 -3.12 4.18
CA LYS A 583 21.97 -3.99 5.14
C LYS A 583 23.27 -3.37 5.68
N ASP A 584 24.05 -2.71 4.81
CA ASP A 584 25.34 -2.09 5.14
C ASP A 584 25.20 -0.61 5.51
N ARG A 585 23.95 -0.11 5.71
CA ARG A 585 23.65 1.29 6.05
C ARG A 585 22.77 1.43 7.30
N PRO A 586 23.19 0.92 8.48
CA PRO A 586 22.40 1.07 9.71
C PRO A 586 22.03 2.51 10.09
N PRO A 587 22.88 3.55 9.93
CA PRO A 587 22.50 4.93 10.25
C PRO A 587 21.30 5.43 9.43
N LEU A 588 21.25 5.06 8.15
CA LEU A 588 20.13 5.43 7.28
C LEU A 588 18.84 4.69 7.67
N LYS A 589 18.92 3.39 8.00
CA LYS A 589 17.77 2.63 8.54
C LYS A 589 17.23 3.29 9.81
N LYS A 590 18.14 3.64 10.73
CA LYS A 590 17.84 4.35 11.97
C LYS A 590 17.14 5.68 11.68
N LYS A 591 17.67 6.47 10.73
CA LYS A 591 17.12 7.78 10.35
C LYS A 591 15.74 7.68 9.72
N LEU A 592 15.51 6.73 8.81
CA LEU A 592 14.21 6.49 8.17
C LEU A 592 13.14 6.18 9.22
N VAL A 593 13.42 5.22 10.11
CA VAL A 593 12.49 4.82 11.17
C VAL A 593 12.26 5.97 12.14
N ALA A 594 13.32 6.64 12.61
CA ALA A 594 13.20 7.76 13.54
C ALA A 594 12.39 8.94 12.96
N SER A 595 12.60 9.28 11.68
CA SER A 595 11.92 10.43 11.07
C SER A 595 10.42 10.18 10.90
N ILE A 596 10.04 8.98 10.44
CA ILE A 596 8.63 8.65 10.17
C ILE A 596 7.87 8.35 11.47
N THR A 597 8.46 7.60 12.40
CA THR A 597 7.81 7.33 13.70
C THR A 597 7.80 8.57 14.59
N GLY A 598 8.87 9.38 14.57
CA GLY A 598 8.96 10.65 15.29
C GLY A 598 7.95 11.70 14.81
N ALA A 599 7.60 11.72 13.51
CA ALA A 599 6.56 12.61 12.99
C ALA A 599 5.17 12.36 13.61
N LEU A 600 4.94 11.19 14.23
CA LEU A 600 3.67 10.78 14.83
C LEU A 600 3.68 10.84 16.36
N GLN A 601 4.79 11.21 16.99
CA GLN A 601 4.97 11.17 18.45
C GLN A 601 3.96 12.05 19.21
N ASP A 602 3.53 13.17 18.60
CA ASP A 602 2.59 14.12 19.25
C ASP A 602 1.12 13.65 19.15
N ILE A 603 0.82 12.68 18.27
CA ILE A 603 -0.55 12.21 18.00
C ILE A 603 -0.80 10.84 18.61
N ARG A 604 0.23 9.99 18.62
CA ARG A 604 0.15 8.62 19.12
C ARG A 604 0.76 8.55 20.51
N SER A 605 0.14 7.76 21.38
CA SER A 605 0.64 7.55 22.73
C SER A 605 2.00 6.85 22.72
N GLU A 606 2.72 6.92 23.84
CA GLU A 606 3.98 6.20 24.02
C GLU A 606 3.81 4.68 23.80
N ASN A 607 4.89 4.03 23.35
CA ASN A 607 4.95 2.58 23.06
C ASN A 607 3.93 2.07 22.02
N TRP A 608 3.32 2.97 21.22
CA TRP A 608 2.36 2.56 20.18
C TRP A 608 2.99 1.75 19.04
N ALA A 609 4.28 1.93 18.76
CA ALA A 609 4.99 1.25 17.67
C ALA A 609 6.28 0.58 18.16
N LEU A 610 7.28 1.39 18.50
CA LEU A 610 8.62 0.91 18.87
C LEU A 610 8.68 0.45 20.33
N SER A 611 9.53 -0.54 20.62
CA SER A 611 9.83 -0.94 21.99
C SER A 611 10.64 0.13 22.73
N GLU A 612 10.59 0.08 24.06
CA GLU A 612 11.33 1.01 24.92
C GLU A 612 12.86 0.85 24.76
N ALA A 613 13.33 -0.39 24.61
CA ALA A 613 14.74 -0.70 24.35
C ALA A 613 15.20 -0.13 23.00
N TYR A 614 14.40 -0.28 21.94
CA TYR A 614 14.71 0.29 20.63
C TYR A 614 14.65 1.83 20.65
N SER A 615 13.68 2.41 21.38
CA SER A 615 13.57 3.87 21.56
C SER A 615 14.81 4.44 22.26
N SER A 616 15.36 3.73 23.24
CA SER A 616 16.64 4.09 23.89
C SER A 616 17.82 4.03 22.91
N TYR A 617 17.82 3.08 21.97
CA TYR A 617 18.81 3.04 20.89
C TYR A 617 18.66 4.21 19.89
N LEU A 618 17.42 4.60 19.57
CA LEU A 618 17.17 5.74 18.68
C LEU A 618 17.72 7.07 19.22
N GLN A 619 17.74 7.24 20.54
CA GLN A 619 18.30 8.43 21.20
C GLN A 619 19.83 8.52 21.13
N ARG A 620 20.53 7.41 20.86
CA ARG A 620 22.00 7.41 20.71
C ARG A 620 22.41 8.17 19.45
N PRO A 621 23.64 8.72 19.39
CA PRO A 621 24.15 9.39 18.20
C PRO A 621 23.98 8.54 16.92
N PRO A 622 23.81 9.16 15.73
CA PRO A 622 23.61 8.43 14.48
C PRO A 622 24.78 7.49 14.12
N GLU A 623 25.99 7.86 14.52
CA GLU A 623 27.23 7.10 14.30
C GLU A 623 27.34 5.88 15.23
N ASP A 624 26.62 5.86 16.35
CA ASP A 624 26.63 4.75 17.29
C ASP A 624 25.66 3.65 16.84
N THR A 625 26.21 2.71 16.07
CA THR A 625 25.54 1.49 15.61
C THR A 625 26.01 0.24 16.35
N SER A 626 26.66 0.41 17.51
CA SER A 626 27.31 -0.67 18.25
C SER A 626 26.35 -1.62 18.99
N TRP A 627 25.05 -1.28 19.03
CA TRP A 627 24.08 -2.04 19.81
C TRP A 627 23.81 -3.42 19.22
N VAL A 628 24.17 -4.46 19.97
CA VAL A 628 23.82 -5.85 19.68
C VAL A 628 22.75 -6.29 20.68
N PRO A 629 21.49 -6.48 20.26
CA PRO A 629 20.43 -6.89 21.18
C PRO A 629 20.66 -8.31 21.71
N GLU A 630 20.46 -8.51 23.01
CA GLU A 630 20.53 -9.81 23.68
C GLU A 630 19.24 -10.63 23.49
N LEU A 631 19.25 -11.91 23.88
CA LEU A 631 18.09 -12.79 23.73
C LEU A 631 16.83 -12.26 24.46
N GLU A 632 17.01 -11.62 25.62
CA GLU A 632 15.91 -11.04 26.40
C GLU A 632 15.13 -9.97 25.62
N TYR A 633 15.83 -9.19 24.78
CA TYR A 633 15.18 -8.21 23.89
C TYR A 633 14.23 -8.91 22.92
N TYR A 634 14.67 -9.99 22.26
CA TYR A 634 13.83 -10.74 21.32
C TYR A 634 12.66 -11.43 22.04
N ILE A 635 12.86 -11.93 23.27
CA ILE A 635 11.77 -12.48 24.10
C ILE A 635 10.72 -11.40 24.37
N SER A 636 11.13 -10.21 24.80
CA SER A 636 10.22 -9.08 25.07
C SER A 636 9.47 -8.65 23.81
N LEU A 637 10.16 -8.62 22.67
CA LEU A 637 9.60 -8.25 21.39
C LEU A 637 8.55 -9.25 20.88
N VAL A 638 8.86 -10.55 20.89
CA VAL A 638 7.92 -11.62 20.51
C VAL A 638 6.73 -11.69 21.48
N ARG A 639 6.96 -11.41 22.77
CA ARG A 639 5.90 -11.34 23.78
C ARG A 639 4.79 -10.36 23.38
N ARG A 640 5.16 -9.18 22.84
CA ARG A 640 4.17 -8.17 22.41
C ARG A 640 3.20 -8.72 21.38
N MET A 641 3.69 -9.57 20.46
CA MET A 641 2.86 -10.23 19.46
C MET A 641 2.03 -11.36 20.07
N ALA A 642 2.66 -12.25 20.84
CA ALA A 642 1.97 -13.39 21.48
C ALA A 642 0.83 -12.93 22.40
N ASP A 643 1.07 -11.91 23.22
CA ASP A 643 0.05 -11.35 24.13
C ASP A 643 -1.08 -10.64 23.37
N THR A 644 -0.75 -9.95 22.27
CA THR A 644 -1.77 -9.33 21.39
C THR A 644 -2.69 -10.38 20.79
N MET A 645 -2.14 -11.50 20.31
CA MET A 645 -2.95 -12.62 19.78
C MET A 645 -3.79 -13.29 20.87
N ALA A 646 -3.30 -13.31 22.11
CA ALA A 646 -4.04 -13.81 23.27
C ALA A 646 -5.09 -12.81 23.82
N GLY A 647 -5.27 -11.65 23.18
CA GLY A 647 -6.24 -10.63 23.59
C GLY A 647 -5.77 -9.70 24.71
N LYS A 648 -4.50 -9.79 25.13
CA LYS A 648 -3.87 -8.93 26.15
C LYS A 648 -2.86 -7.99 25.50
N SER A 649 -3.31 -7.20 24.53
CA SER A 649 -2.39 -6.36 23.74
C SER A 649 -1.67 -5.34 24.64
N PRO A 650 -0.32 -5.27 24.58
CA PRO A 650 0.44 -4.22 25.27
C PRO A 650 0.37 -2.88 24.53
N PHE A 651 -0.20 -2.87 23.32
CA PHE A 651 -0.37 -1.65 22.53
C PHE A 651 -1.60 -0.86 23.01
N PRO A 652 -1.56 0.47 22.90
CA PRO A 652 -2.68 1.34 23.25
C PRO A 652 -3.92 1.05 22.40
N HIS A 653 -5.11 1.25 22.97
CA HIS A 653 -6.35 1.08 22.22
C HIS A 653 -6.48 2.17 21.14
N MET A 654 -6.70 1.75 19.89
CA MET A 654 -6.87 2.63 18.74
C MET A 654 -8.19 2.35 18.02
N ASP A 655 -8.78 3.39 17.41
CA ASP A 655 -9.95 3.21 16.54
C ASP A 655 -9.50 2.66 15.18
N TRP A 656 -9.54 1.33 15.03
CA TRP A 656 -9.05 0.62 13.85
C TRP A 656 -9.74 1.01 12.54
N ARG A 657 -10.90 1.66 12.61
CA ARG A 657 -11.63 2.16 11.43
C ARG A 657 -10.85 3.22 10.64
N PHE A 658 -9.99 3.97 11.33
CA PHE A 658 -9.25 5.11 10.79
C PHE A 658 -7.72 4.92 10.82
N ASN A 659 -7.26 3.71 11.14
CA ASN A 659 -5.84 3.39 11.12
C ASN A 659 -5.49 2.57 9.89
N GLU A 660 -4.22 2.54 9.52
CA GLU A 660 -3.76 1.78 8.35
C GLU A 660 -3.98 0.27 8.48
N PHE A 661 -4.00 -0.24 9.72
CA PHE A 661 -4.23 -1.65 10.03
C PHE A 661 -5.67 -1.91 10.47
N PRO A 662 -6.24 -3.08 10.13
CA PRO A 662 -7.63 -3.42 10.45
C PRO A 662 -7.82 -3.88 11.91
N ASN A 663 -6.77 -4.30 12.61
CA ASN A 663 -6.85 -4.85 13.95
C ASN A 663 -5.49 -4.80 14.70
N PRO A 664 -5.47 -5.05 16.04
CA PRO A 664 -4.25 -4.99 16.83
C PRO A 664 -3.15 -5.98 16.39
N ALA A 665 -3.53 -7.18 15.95
CA ALA A 665 -2.56 -8.21 15.56
C ALA A 665 -1.80 -7.84 14.28
N ALA A 666 -2.50 -7.29 13.28
CA ALA A 666 -1.88 -6.78 12.06
C ALA A 666 -0.92 -5.63 12.36
N HIS A 667 -1.31 -4.72 13.25
CA HIS A 667 -0.45 -3.63 13.72
C HIS A 667 0.80 -4.16 14.43
N ALA A 668 0.62 -5.02 15.43
CA ALA A 668 1.70 -5.63 16.22
C ALA A 668 2.72 -6.37 15.35
N LEU A 669 2.25 -7.11 14.33
CA LEU A 669 3.13 -7.79 13.38
C LEU A 669 4.01 -6.81 12.61
N HIS A 670 3.41 -5.79 11.97
CA HIS A 670 4.16 -4.87 11.12
C HIS A 670 5.15 -4.02 11.91
N VAL A 671 4.76 -3.49 13.08
CA VAL A 671 5.69 -2.71 13.91
C VAL A 671 6.86 -3.55 14.42
N THR A 672 6.60 -4.83 14.74
CA THR A 672 7.65 -5.78 15.13
C THR A 672 8.61 -6.05 13.97
N CYS A 673 8.10 -6.31 12.76
CA CYS A 673 8.94 -6.53 11.58
C CYS A 673 9.75 -5.28 11.20
N ILE A 674 9.17 -4.08 11.28
CA ILE A 674 9.88 -2.81 11.04
C ILE A 674 11.04 -2.66 12.02
N GLU A 675 10.78 -2.87 13.31
CA GLU A 675 11.79 -2.78 14.36
C GLU A 675 12.93 -3.79 14.12
N LEU A 676 12.61 -5.05 13.81
CA LEU A 676 13.59 -6.10 13.50
C LEU A 676 14.45 -5.77 12.28
N MET A 677 13.86 -5.27 11.18
CA MET A 677 14.62 -4.90 9.98
C MET A 677 15.52 -3.67 10.20
N SER A 678 15.16 -2.82 11.15
CA SER A 678 15.90 -1.59 11.47
C SER A 678 17.09 -1.79 12.41
N LEU A 679 17.25 -2.97 13.01
CA LEU A 679 18.37 -3.29 13.89
C LEU A 679 19.73 -3.15 13.17
N PRO A 680 20.80 -2.75 13.87
CA PRO A 680 22.15 -2.64 13.31
C PRO A 680 22.89 -4.00 13.27
N VAL A 681 22.17 -5.11 13.28
CA VAL A 681 22.71 -6.48 13.17
C VAL A 681 22.30 -7.11 11.84
N SER A 682 23.02 -8.16 11.43
CA SER A 682 22.69 -8.87 10.19
C SER A 682 21.37 -9.64 10.30
N ALA A 683 20.68 -9.78 9.18
CA ALA A 683 19.42 -10.51 9.09
C ALA A 683 19.51 -11.95 9.63
N ALA A 684 20.61 -12.64 9.35
CA ALA A 684 20.84 -14.01 9.83
C ALA A 684 20.96 -14.08 11.36
N VAL A 685 21.59 -13.08 12.00
CA VAL A 685 21.69 -13.01 13.47
C VAL A 685 20.31 -12.76 14.08
N VAL A 686 19.52 -11.86 13.49
CA VAL A 686 18.13 -11.60 13.92
C VAL A 686 17.29 -12.87 13.81
N GLY A 687 17.29 -13.52 12.65
CA GLY A 687 16.55 -14.76 12.42
C GLY A 687 16.96 -15.87 13.38
N SER A 688 18.27 -16.06 13.59
CA SER A 688 18.79 -17.03 14.56
C SER A 688 18.29 -16.75 15.98
N ASN A 689 18.31 -15.49 16.41
CA ASN A 689 17.84 -15.11 17.75
C ASN A 689 16.32 -15.30 17.90
N LEU A 690 15.53 -15.04 16.86
CA LEU A 690 14.09 -15.31 16.86
C LEU A 690 13.80 -16.80 17.06
N LEU A 691 14.56 -17.70 16.41
CA LEU A 691 14.43 -19.14 16.64
C LEU A 691 14.89 -19.52 18.06
N ASP A 692 15.99 -18.91 18.54
CA ASP A 692 16.55 -19.19 19.87
C ASP A 692 15.62 -18.74 21.02
N VAL A 693 14.64 -17.85 20.79
CA VAL A 693 13.58 -17.52 21.78
C VAL A 693 12.89 -18.79 22.29
N VAL A 694 12.59 -19.72 21.39
CA VAL A 694 11.94 -21.01 21.75
C VAL A 694 12.96 -22.13 21.91
N LEU A 695 14.04 -22.17 21.10
CA LEU A 695 14.99 -23.28 21.14
C LEU A 695 15.97 -23.23 22.33
N LYS A 696 16.21 -22.05 22.91
CA LYS A 696 17.12 -21.84 24.05
C LYS A 696 16.42 -21.10 25.19
N GLY A 697 15.54 -20.15 24.87
CA GLY A 697 14.84 -19.30 25.83
C GLY A 697 13.60 -19.93 26.46
N HIS A 698 13.26 -21.18 26.15
CA HIS A 698 12.04 -21.85 26.64
C HIS A 698 11.93 -21.92 28.16
N THR A 699 13.05 -21.87 28.88
CA THR A 699 13.08 -21.82 30.36
C THR A 699 12.49 -20.53 30.93
N ALA A 700 12.54 -19.43 30.18
CA ALA A 700 11.98 -18.14 30.56
C ALA A 700 10.51 -17.94 30.10
N LEU A 701 9.97 -18.90 29.34
CA LEU A 701 8.64 -18.81 28.73
C LEU A 701 7.59 -19.57 29.56
N PRO A 702 6.33 -19.11 29.58
CA PRO A 702 5.25 -19.85 30.20
C PRO A 702 4.94 -21.12 29.39
N ARG A 703 5.14 -22.29 30.00
CA ARG A 703 4.98 -23.61 29.34
C ARG A 703 3.59 -23.82 28.74
N SER A 704 2.54 -23.38 29.43
CA SER A 704 1.15 -23.52 28.98
C SER A 704 0.81 -22.73 27.71
N GLY A 705 1.71 -21.87 27.22
CA GLY A 705 1.48 -21.01 26.06
C GLY A 705 2.55 -21.11 24.98
N ILE A 706 3.49 -22.06 25.03
CA ILE A 706 4.63 -22.12 24.11
C ILE A 706 4.22 -22.17 22.63
N GLU A 707 3.07 -22.78 22.32
CA GLU A 707 2.50 -22.83 20.97
C GLU A 707 2.16 -21.42 20.43
N ASN A 708 1.68 -20.51 21.29
CA ASN A 708 1.42 -19.12 20.91
C ASN A 708 2.70 -18.37 20.56
N TRP A 709 3.81 -18.70 21.22
CA TRP A 709 5.13 -18.15 20.92
C TRP A 709 5.67 -18.68 19.58
N MET A 710 5.56 -19.98 19.35
CA MET A 710 5.92 -20.60 18.06
C MET A 710 5.09 -20.00 16.92
N ASN A 711 3.79 -19.81 17.13
CA ASN A 711 2.89 -19.17 16.17
C ASN A 711 3.27 -17.70 15.88
N ALA A 712 3.59 -16.93 16.92
CA ALA A 712 4.06 -15.56 16.78
C ALA A 712 5.39 -15.47 16.02
N ILE A 713 6.35 -16.34 16.33
CA ILE A 713 7.62 -16.43 15.59
C ILE A 713 7.37 -16.82 14.14
N GLY A 714 6.48 -17.79 13.88
CA GLY A 714 6.09 -18.17 12.53
C GLY A 714 5.59 -16.97 11.71
N LEU A 715 4.64 -16.20 12.25
CA LEU A 715 4.12 -14.99 11.62
C LEU A 715 5.19 -13.91 11.38
N ILE A 716 6.02 -13.63 12.39
CA ILE A 716 7.07 -12.60 12.30
C ILE A 716 8.11 -13.00 11.27
N LEU A 717 8.59 -14.25 11.33
CA LEU A 717 9.70 -14.72 10.53
C LEU A 717 9.32 -14.81 9.03
N THR A 718 8.10 -15.24 8.71
CA THR A 718 7.63 -15.32 7.31
C THR A 718 7.29 -13.95 6.72
N ALA A 719 7.02 -12.94 7.55
CA ALA A 719 6.83 -11.54 7.13
C ALA A 719 8.16 -10.76 6.99
N LEU A 720 9.31 -11.38 7.28
CA LEU A 720 10.63 -10.76 7.07
C LEU A 720 11.22 -11.19 5.71
N PRO A 721 12.19 -10.42 5.17
CA PRO A 721 12.91 -10.79 3.96
C PRO A 721 13.62 -12.14 4.04
N GLU A 722 13.93 -12.73 2.88
CA GLU A 722 14.61 -14.03 2.73
C GLU A 722 15.83 -14.26 3.66
N PRO A 723 16.76 -13.31 3.82
CA PRO A 723 17.91 -13.49 4.69
C PRO A 723 17.58 -13.73 6.18
N TYR A 724 16.36 -13.41 6.63
CA TYR A 724 15.94 -13.61 8.02
C TYR A 724 15.44 -15.03 8.26
N TRP A 725 14.66 -15.61 7.35
CA TRP A 725 14.02 -16.92 7.54
C TRP A 725 14.80 -18.09 6.94
N THR A 726 15.74 -17.83 6.02
CA THR A 726 16.63 -18.88 5.45
C THR A 726 17.48 -19.59 6.52
N VAL A 727 17.76 -18.94 7.65
CA VAL A 727 18.44 -19.56 8.80
C VAL A 727 17.70 -20.77 9.38
N LEU A 728 16.39 -20.88 9.16
CA LEU A 728 15.62 -22.07 9.52
C LEU A 728 16.15 -23.30 8.76
N ASN A 729 16.49 -23.12 7.48
CA ASN A 729 17.04 -24.19 6.64
C ASN A 729 18.40 -24.65 7.18
N ASP A 730 19.24 -23.71 7.65
CA ASP A 730 20.53 -24.02 8.26
C ASP A 730 20.37 -24.77 9.59
N ARG A 731 19.34 -24.43 10.39
CA ARG A 731 19.01 -25.15 11.63
C ARG A 731 18.52 -26.57 11.35
N ILE A 732 17.68 -26.78 10.35
CA ILE A 732 17.26 -28.12 9.89
C ILE A 732 18.49 -28.93 9.47
N LEU A 733 19.38 -28.33 8.67
CA LEU A 733 20.60 -29.00 8.21
C LEU A 733 21.53 -29.38 9.37
N THR A 734 21.73 -28.47 10.32
CA THR A 734 22.54 -28.70 11.53
C THR A 734 21.96 -29.85 12.37
N MET A 735 20.63 -29.94 12.47
CA MET A 735 19.97 -31.03 13.19
C MET A 735 20.14 -32.38 12.46
N LEU A 736 20.02 -32.40 11.13
CA LEU A 736 20.23 -33.61 10.32
C LEU A 736 21.68 -34.12 10.40
N GLN A 737 22.66 -33.22 10.45
CA GLN A 737 24.08 -33.57 10.60
C GLN A 737 24.50 -33.88 12.03
N GLY A 738 23.69 -33.45 13.01
CA GLY A 738 23.98 -33.61 14.42
C GLY A 738 23.75 -35.04 14.93
N PRO A 739 24.36 -35.40 16.08
CA PRO A 739 24.20 -36.72 16.67
C PRO A 739 22.80 -36.96 17.26
N GLY A 740 21.99 -35.91 17.44
CA GLY A 740 20.70 -35.98 18.14
C GLY A 740 19.66 -36.93 17.54
N LEU A 741 19.77 -37.22 16.23
CA LEU A 741 18.90 -38.17 15.54
C LEU A 741 19.44 -39.60 15.52
N THR A 742 20.76 -39.79 15.66
CA THR A 742 21.45 -41.09 15.46
C THR A 742 21.92 -41.76 16.75
N THR A 743 22.08 -41.02 17.86
CA THR A 743 22.67 -41.54 19.10
C THR A 743 21.68 -41.85 20.23
N SER A 744 20.38 -41.61 20.04
CA SER A 744 19.43 -41.59 21.16
C SER A 744 18.96 -42.96 21.65
N GLY A 745 19.09 -44.05 20.87
CA GLY A 745 18.64 -45.41 21.27
C GLY A 745 17.14 -45.50 21.63
N GLN A 746 16.40 -44.41 21.45
CA GLN A 746 14.99 -44.23 21.74
C GLN A 746 14.19 -44.31 20.45
N ASN A 747 12.91 -44.68 20.56
CA ASN A 747 12.00 -44.70 19.42
C ASN A 747 11.86 -43.27 18.82
N ILE A 748 12.18 -43.12 17.54
CA ILE A 748 12.13 -41.84 16.82
C ILE A 748 10.77 -41.15 16.90
N PHE A 749 9.67 -41.90 16.91
CA PHE A 749 8.32 -41.33 17.02
C PHE A 749 8.06 -40.70 18.40
N GLN A 750 8.66 -41.23 19.45
CA GLN A 750 8.62 -40.60 20.78
C GLN A 750 9.53 -39.39 20.83
N LEU A 751 10.71 -39.46 20.21
CA LEU A 751 11.66 -38.36 20.12
C LEU A 751 11.07 -37.13 19.41
N LEU A 752 10.27 -37.36 18.35
CA LEU A 752 9.65 -36.30 17.56
C LEU A 752 8.32 -35.79 18.16
N ASN A 753 7.73 -36.48 19.14
CA ASN A 753 6.45 -36.07 19.72
C ASN A 753 6.63 -34.85 20.64
N PHE A 754 6.27 -33.66 20.14
CA PHE A 754 6.40 -32.41 20.89
C PHE A 754 5.59 -32.43 22.20
N SER A 755 4.30 -32.75 22.16
CA SER A 755 3.44 -32.70 23.35
C SER A 755 3.90 -33.66 24.45
N SER A 756 4.33 -34.87 24.08
CA SER A 756 4.80 -35.87 25.04
C SER A 756 6.08 -35.42 25.73
N ASN A 757 7.07 -34.93 24.96
CA ASN A 757 8.34 -34.44 25.51
C ASN A 757 8.18 -33.14 26.29
N HIS A 758 7.35 -32.22 25.79
CA HIS A 758 7.06 -30.98 26.47
C HIS A 758 6.35 -31.23 27.80
N ASN A 759 5.40 -32.15 27.88
CA ASN A 759 4.75 -32.50 29.16
C ASN A 759 5.68 -33.25 30.12
N SER A 760 6.59 -34.06 29.58
CA SER A 760 7.52 -34.89 30.36
C SER A 760 8.80 -34.15 30.81
N ILE A 761 8.95 -32.87 30.45
CA ILE A 761 10.13 -32.04 30.82
C ILE A 761 11.46 -32.61 30.26
N THR A 762 11.41 -33.35 29.15
CA THR A 762 12.60 -33.96 28.52
C THR A 762 13.29 -33.04 27.51
N GLU A 763 12.75 -31.85 27.26
CA GLU A 763 13.30 -30.73 26.46
C GLU A 763 14.21 -31.15 25.29
N VAL A 764 13.67 -32.00 24.41
CA VAL A 764 14.42 -32.51 23.27
C VAL A 764 14.43 -31.47 22.14
N GLN A 765 15.62 -31.01 21.76
CA GLN A 765 15.78 -29.93 20.77
C GLN A 765 15.16 -30.25 19.40
N CYS A 766 15.15 -31.51 18.96
CA CYS A 766 14.63 -31.90 17.65
C CYS A 766 13.11 -31.73 17.53
N CYS A 767 12.32 -32.06 18.57
CA CYS A 767 10.87 -31.90 18.51
C CYS A 767 10.45 -30.43 18.62
N TYR A 768 11.19 -29.61 19.36
CA TYR A 768 10.98 -28.15 19.39
C TYR A 768 11.30 -27.51 18.04
N LEU A 769 12.41 -27.90 17.41
CA LEU A 769 12.74 -27.43 16.07
C LEU A 769 11.66 -27.85 15.05
N MET A 770 11.20 -29.11 15.10
CA MET A 770 10.15 -29.59 14.21
C MET A 770 8.85 -28.80 14.37
N ALA A 771 8.38 -28.60 15.61
CA ALA A 771 7.17 -27.82 15.89
C ALA A 771 7.32 -26.36 15.40
N LEU A 772 8.50 -25.77 15.56
CA LEU A 772 8.79 -24.42 15.09
C LEU A 772 8.82 -24.34 13.55
N VAL A 773 9.42 -25.33 12.87
CA VAL A 773 9.37 -25.43 11.40
C VAL A 773 7.93 -25.52 10.93
N HIS A 774 7.10 -26.34 11.61
CA HIS A 774 5.69 -26.45 11.27
C HIS A 774 4.94 -25.12 11.43
N ALA A 775 5.19 -24.38 12.52
CA ALA A 775 4.60 -23.06 12.72
C ALA A 775 5.04 -22.06 11.63
N VAL A 776 6.32 -22.07 11.24
CA VAL A 776 6.84 -21.19 10.18
C VAL A 776 6.24 -21.56 8.82
N TRP A 777 6.27 -22.84 8.43
CA TRP A 777 5.72 -23.29 7.14
C TRP A 777 4.20 -23.15 7.06
N TYR A 778 3.50 -23.19 8.20
CA TYR A 778 2.07 -22.89 8.25
C TYR A 778 1.76 -21.45 7.83
N HIS A 779 2.59 -20.48 8.21
CA HIS A 779 2.44 -19.06 7.84
C HIS A 779 3.20 -18.65 6.58
N ALA A 780 4.02 -19.54 6.03
CA ALA A 780 4.83 -19.23 4.86
C ALA A 780 3.94 -18.94 3.65
N SER A 781 4.33 -17.99 2.80
CA SER A 781 3.64 -17.70 1.55
C SER A 781 3.78 -18.87 0.57
N ILE A 782 2.91 -18.93 -0.44
CA ILE A 782 3.06 -19.91 -1.54
C ILE A 782 4.41 -19.79 -2.26
N GLY A 783 4.96 -18.57 -2.33
CA GLY A 783 6.30 -18.30 -2.84
C GLY A 783 7.38 -19.00 -2.02
N GLN A 784 7.35 -18.81 -0.70
CA GLN A 784 8.29 -19.45 0.24
C GLN A 784 8.16 -20.98 0.23
N ILE A 785 6.93 -21.52 0.27
CA ILE A 785 6.67 -22.97 0.24
C ILE A 785 7.16 -23.62 -1.05
N SER A 786 7.07 -22.90 -2.17
CA SER A 786 7.54 -23.44 -3.45
C SER A 786 9.06 -23.62 -3.56
N GLN A 787 9.83 -23.12 -2.59
CA GLN A 787 11.27 -23.36 -2.49
C GLN A 787 11.61 -24.67 -1.77
N ILE A 788 10.66 -25.31 -1.08
CA ILE A 788 10.88 -26.56 -0.35
C ILE A 788 11.43 -27.69 -1.25
N PRO A 789 10.91 -27.94 -2.47
CA PRO A 789 11.48 -28.97 -3.36
C PRO A 789 12.96 -28.72 -3.67
N GLN A 790 13.32 -27.46 -3.96
CA GLN A 790 14.72 -27.08 -4.24
C GLN A 790 15.60 -27.25 -3.00
N LEU A 791 15.11 -26.85 -1.82
CA LEU A 791 15.81 -27.07 -0.55
C LEU A 791 16.09 -28.56 -0.30
N ILE A 792 15.10 -29.43 -0.54
CA ILE A 792 15.25 -30.87 -0.37
C ILE A 792 16.31 -31.41 -1.33
N HIS A 793 16.19 -31.08 -2.62
CA HIS A 793 17.09 -31.57 -3.67
C HIS A 793 18.55 -31.12 -3.46
N GLU A 794 18.78 -29.81 -3.26
CA GLU A 794 20.11 -29.22 -3.25
C GLU A 794 20.83 -29.34 -1.90
N ARG A 795 20.10 -29.28 -0.77
CA ARG A 795 20.72 -29.18 0.56
C ARG A 795 20.45 -30.38 1.47
N LEU A 796 19.23 -30.93 1.50
CA LEU A 796 18.88 -31.98 2.47
C LEU A 796 19.25 -33.37 1.98
N LYS A 797 18.90 -33.71 0.73
CA LYS A 797 19.16 -35.01 0.10
C LYS A 797 20.63 -35.46 0.17
N PRO A 798 21.65 -34.60 -0.05
CA PRO A 798 23.06 -35.03 0.04
C PRO A 798 23.50 -35.47 1.43
N VAL A 799 22.79 -35.05 2.48
CA VAL A 799 23.15 -35.27 3.88
C VAL A 799 22.43 -36.48 4.49
N ILE A 800 21.23 -36.79 4.04
CA ILE A 800 20.40 -37.86 4.59
C ILE A 800 20.95 -39.21 4.15
N LYS A 801 21.41 -40.00 5.11
CA LYS A 801 21.99 -41.34 4.92
C LYS A 801 21.40 -42.42 5.84
N THR A 802 20.74 -42.00 6.92
CA THR A 802 20.18 -42.88 7.96
C THR A 802 18.65 -42.88 7.93
N GLU A 803 18.05 -43.92 8.49
CA GLU A 803 16.59 -44.09 8.56
C GLU A 803 15.94 -42.98 9.40
N GLU A 804 16.53 -42.60 10.53
CA GLU A 804 16.00 -41.56 11.43
C GLU A 804 16.02 -40.17 10.78
N GLN A 805 17.07 -39.86 10.01
CA GLN A 805 17.14 -38.61 9.23
C GLN A 805 16.04 -38.54 8.17
N PHE A 806 15.73 -39.66 7.51
CA PHE A 806 14.67 -39.73 6.52
C PHE A 806 13.29 -39.56 7.16
N LEU A 807 13.02 -40.25 8.27
CA LEU A 807 11.77 -40.09 9.02
C LEU A 807 11.59 -38.65 9.51
N PHE A 808 12.66 -37.99 9.97
CA PHE A 808 12.61 -36.57 10.32
C PHE A 808 12.18 -35.70 9.14
N LEU A 809 12.74 -35.91 7.95
CA LEU A 809 12.32 -35.19 6.74
C LEU A 809 10.83 -35.44 6.42
N CYS A 810 10.38 -36.70 6.48
CA CYS A 810 8.98 -37.05 6.26
C CYS A 810 8.05 -36.31 7.23
N HIS A 811 8.41 -36.24 8.52
CA HIS A 811 7.66 -35.50 9.53
C HIS A 811 7.64 -33.99 9.30
N LEU A 812 8.69 -33.42 8.69
CA LEU A 812 8.71 -32.00 8.33
C LEU A 812 7.72 -31.69 7.20
N VAL A 813 7.78 -32.45 6.09
CA VAL A 813 7.12 -32.03 4.84
C VAL A 813 5.72 -32.61 4.66
N ALA A 814 5.48 -33.85 5.10
CA ALA A 814 4.20 -34.54 4.88
C ALA A 814 2.95 -33.76 5.37
N PRO A 815 2.97 -33.07 6.55
CA PRO A 815 1.82 -32.30 7.02
C PRO A 815 1.36 -31.19 6.06
N PHE A 816 2.23 -30.72 5.18
CA PHE A 816 1.94 -29.63 4.25
C PHE A 816 1.46 -30.10 2.88
N PHE A 817 1.41 -31.42 2.62
CA PHE A 817 1.05 -31.94 1.29
C PHE A 817 -0.35 -31.48 0.85
N GLN A 818 -1.34 -31.51 1.74
CA GLN A 818 -2.69 -31.03 1.44
C GLN A 818 -2.69 -29.57 0.97
N ARG A 819 -1.95 -28.71 1.67
CA ARG A 819 -1.81 -27.29 1.32
C ARG A 819 -1.09 -27.13 -0.02
N ILE A 820 0.05 -27.78 -0.18
CA ILE A 820 0.87 -27.70 -1.40
C ILE A 820 0.09 -28.24 -2.62
N VAL A 821 -0.71 -29.31 -2.50
CA VAL A 821 -1.55 -29.80 -3.61
C VAL A 821 -2.57 -28.75 -4.03
N SER A 822 -3.24 -28.11 -3.06
CA SER A 822 -4.29 -27.12 -3.32
C SER A 822 -3.76 -25.83 -3.95
N GLU A 823 -2.56 -25.39 -3.54
CA GLU A 823 -1.96 -24.14 -4.00
C GLU A 823 -1.04 -24.34 -5.22
N ARG A 824 -0.29 -25.45 -5.29
CA ARG A 824 0.70 -25.75 -6.35
C ARG A 824 0.99 -27.25 -6.49
N THR A 825 0.11 -27.98 -7.16
CA THR A 825 0.15 -29.44 -7.34
C THR A 825 1.51 -29.98 -7.81
N ARG A 826 2.21 -29.28 -8.70
CA ARG A 826 3.53 -29.69 -9.22
C ARG A 826 4.58 -29.88 -8.11
N CYS A 827 4.58 -29.02 -7.09
CA CYS A 827 5.55 -29.10 -6.00
C CYS A 827 5.42 -30.40 -5.20
N VAL A 828 4.20 -30.93 -5.02
CA VAL A 828 4.02 -32.23 -4.33
C VAL A 828 4.58 -33.38 -5.15
N MET A 829 4.45 -33.31 -6.48
CA MET A 829 5.04 -34.32 -7.36
C MET A 829 6.56 -34.30 -7.25
N ASP A 830 7.17 -33.12 -7.31
CA ASP A 830 8.62 -32.95 -7.19
C ASP A 830 9.14 -33.44 -5.82
N ILE A 831 8.49 -33.05 -4.72
CA ILE A 831 8.83 -33.53 -3.36
C ILE A 831 8.71 -35.06 -3.28
N THR A 832 7.65 -35.64 -3.84
CA THR A 832 7.43 -37.10 -3.77
C THR A 832 8.55 -37.85 -4.47
N LYS A 833 8.98 -37.39 -5.66
CA LYS A 833 10.13 -38.00 -6.37
C LYS A 833 11.40 -37.94 -5.52
N GLU A 834 11.70 -36.78 -4.94
CA GLU A 834 12.86 -36.63 -4.06
C GLU A 834 12.79 -37.56 -2.84
N LEU A 835 11.62 -37.76 -2.23
CA LEU A 835 11.46 -38.69 -1.11
C LEU A 835 11.80 -40.14 -1.49
N TYR A 836 11.38 -40.60 -2.68
CA TYR A 836 11.75 -41.94 -3.16
C TYR A 836 13.25 -42.05 -3.43
N GLU A 837 13.87 -41.05 -4.05
CA GLU A 837 15.31 -41.05 -4.31
C GLU A 837 16.14 -41.01 -3.01
N ILE A 838 15.66 -40.28 -1.99
CA ILE A 838 16.28 -40.28 -0.66
C ILE A 838 16.11 -41.65 0.01
N LEU A 839 14.94 -42.29 -0.11
CA LEU A 839 14.75 -43.65 0.40
C LEU A 839 15.74 -44.63 -0.22
N GLU A 840 15.98 -44.56 -1.54
CA GLU A 840 16.99 -45.39 -2.22
C GLU A 840 18.41 -45.13 -1.67
N ASN A 841 18.76 -43.88 -1.39
CA ASN A 841 20.05 -43.55 -0.78
C ASN A 841 20.19 -44.12 0.64
N VAL A 842 19.15 -44.01 1.45
CA VAL A 842 19.13 -44.55 2.83
C VAL A 842 19.20 -46.07 2.80
N ASP A 843 18.44 -46.70 1.91
CA ASP A 843 18.41 -48.15 1.70
C ASP A 843 19.79 -48.72 1.38
N LYS A 844 20.59 -48.01 0.59
CA LYS A 844 21.96 -48.43 0.22
C LYS A 844 23.00 -48.16 1.31
N ASN A 845 22.77 -47.18 2.19
CA ASN A 845 23.71 -46.81 3.24
C ASN A 845 23.46 -47.53 4.57
N CYS A 846 22.25 -48.04 4.82
CA CYS A 846 21.90 -48.74 6.05
C CYS A 846 21.89 -50.26 5.86
N GLU A 847 22.50 -51.02 6.76
CA GLU A 847 22.45 -52.48 6.72
C GLU A 847 21.03 -53.01 6.99
N GLN A 848 20.34 -52.43 7.98
CA GLN A 848 18.97 -52.78 8.36
C GLN A 848 18.10 -51.53 8.47
N LEU A 849 16.80 -51.68 8.15
CA LEU A 849 15.79 -50.64 8.34
C LEU A 849 14.72 -51.20 9.29
N ASN A 850 14.45 -50.47 10.36
CA ASN A 850 13.58 -50.87 11.47
C ASN A 850 12.11 -50.45 11.26
N TYR A 851 11.86 -49.43 10.44
CA TYR A 851 10.57 -48.75 10.29
C TYR A 851 10.02 -48.82 8.84
N MET A 852 10.35 -49.89 8.12
CA MET A 852 9.93 -50.08 6.73
C MET A 852 8.41 -49.98 6.55
N ASP A 853 7.62 -50.55 7.46
CA ASP A 853 6.16 -50.56 7.36
C ASP A 853 5.58 -49.14 7.39
N GLN A 854 6.01 -48.33 8.38
CA GLN A 854 5.56 -46.94 8.55
C GLN A 854 5.95 -46.07 7.36
N VAL A 855 7.18 -46.27 6.84
CA VAL A 855 7.63 -45.60 5.62
C VAL A 855 6.73 -45.96 4.43
N THR A 856 6.44 -47.24 4.24
CA THR A 856 5.59 -47.68 3.12
C THR A 856 4.13 -47.22 3.26
N ASP A 857 3.59 -47.19 4.47
CA ASP A 857 2.25 -46.67 4.76
C ASP A 857 2.13 -45.20 4.38
N LEU A 858 3.15 -44.39 4.70
CA LEU A 858 3.21 -42.99 4.30
C LEU A 858 3.24 -42.86 2.77
N PHE A 859 4.03 -43.66 2.06
CA PHE A 859 4.07 -43.60 0.59
C PHE A 859 2.75 -44.02 -0.07
N TYR A 860 2.04 -45.00 0.50
CA TYR A 860 0.68 -45.34 0.08
C TYR A 860 -0.30 -44.20 0.34
N HIS A 861 -0.23 -43.58 1.51
CA HIS A 861 -1.02 -42.39 1.81
C HIS A 861 -0.76 -41.27 0.80
N ILE A 862 0.51 -40.99 0.49
CA ILE A 862 0.90 -39.98 -0.49
C ILE A 862 0.33 -40.31 -1.88
N LYS A 863 0.43 -41.57 -2.30
CA LYS A 863 -0.13 -42.04 -3.57
C LYS A 863 -1.64 -41.79 -3.64
N TYR A 864 -2.40 -42.34 -2.69
CA TYR A 864 -3.85 -42.36 -2.80
C TYR A 864 -4.50 -41.00 -2.52
N MET A 865 -3.87 -40.15 -1.70
CA MET A 865 -4.43 -38.84 -1.35
C MET A 865 -3.96 -37.71 -2.25
N PHE A 866 -2.75 -37.78 -2.82
CA PHE A 866 -2.13 -36.62 -3.48
C PHE A 866 -1.65 -36.90 -4.89
N THR A 867 -0.79 -37.91 -5.11
CA THR A 867 -0.08 -38.05 -6.40
C THR A 867 -0.80 -38.93 -7.42
N GLY A 868 -1.70 -39.82 -6.98
CA GLY A 868 -2.28 -40.84 -7.83
C GLY A 868 -1.20 -41.59 -8.61
N ASP A 869 -1.38 -41.69 -9.92
CA ASP A 869 -0.41 -42.30 -10.84
C ASP A 869 0.53 -41.30 -11.52
N SER A 870 0.49 -40.01 -11.16
CA SER A 870 1.24 -38.95 -11.85
C SER A 870 2.76 -39.08 -11.75
N VAL A 871 3.28 -39.72 -10.71
CA VAL A 871 4.72 -39.96 -10.49
C VAL A 871 5.13 -41.42 -10.72
N LYS A 872 4.21 -42.28 -11.18
CA LYS A 872 4.41 -43.74 -11.26
C LYS A 872 5.65 -44.10 -12.09
N ALA A 873 5.79 -43.54 -13.28
CA ALA A 873 6.88 -43.86 -14.20
C ALA A 873 8.25 -43.41 -13.67
N ASP A 874 8.29 -42.26 -12.99
CA ASP A 874 9.53 -41.71 -12.44
C ASP A 874 10.02 -42.54 -11.25
N VAL A 875 9.09 -42.98 -10.40
CA VAL A 875 9.38 -43.70 -9.15
C VAL A 875 9.63 -45.20 -9.38
N GLU A 876 9.12 -45.78 -10.46
CA GLU A 876 9.27 -47.22 -10.74
C GLU A 876 10.73 -47.66 -10.81
N ARG A 877 11.59 -46.87 -11.44
CA ARG A 877 13.02 -47.14 -11.50
C ARG A 877 13.65 -47.17 -10.11
N THR A 878 13.30 -46.20 -9.27
CA THR A 878 13.78 -46.10 -7.90
C THR A 878 13.33 -47.30 -7.06
N ILE A 879 12.07 -47.72 -7.17
CA ILE A 879 11.55 -48.88 -6.43
C ILE A 879 12.30 -50.17 -6.80
N ARG A 880 12.61 -50.39 -8.09
CA ARG A 880 13.36 -51.57 -8.55
C ARG A 880 14.79 -51.64 -7.99
N ASN A 881 15.35 -50.52 -7.56
CA ASN A 881 16.70 -50.47 -6.97
C ASN A 881 16.70 -50.66 -5.45
N LEU A 882 15.54 -50.71 -4.80
CA LEU A 882 15.42 -50.92 -3.35
C LEU A 882 15.64 -52.39 -2.98
N ARG A 883 15.97 -52.68 -1.72
CA ARG A 883 16.06 -54.06 -1.23
C ARG A 883 14.73 -54.84 -1.40
N PRO A 884 14.77 -56.17 -1.57
CA PRO A 884 13.57 -56.99 -1.84
C PRO A 884 12.43 -56.80 -0.83
N ALA A 885 12.76 -56.59 0.45
CA ALA A 885 11.79 -56.37 1.52
C ALA A 885 10.95 -55.10 1.31
N LEU A 886 11.52 -54.03 0.75
CA LEU A 886 10.80 -52.80 0.40
C LEU A 886 10.03 -52.95 -0.92
N GLN A 887 10.60 -53.65 -1.91
CA GLN A 887 9.91 -53.94 -3.17
C GLN A 887 8.60 -54.70 -2.95
N LEU A 888 8.62 -55.73 -2.09
CA LEU A 888 7.43 -56.51 -1.72
C LEU A 888 6.36 -55.65 -1.06
N ARG A 889 6.75 -54.72 -0.18
CA ARG A 889 5.83 -53.81 0.50
C ARG A 889 5.24 -52.76 -0.44
N LEU A 890 6.06 -52.18 -1.33
CA LEU A 890 5.67 -51.15 -2.28
C LEU A 890 5.08 -51.69 -3.59
N ARG A 891 4.86 -53.00 -3.72
CA ARG A 891 4.43 -53.67 -4.97
C ARG A 891 3.18 -53.04 -5.62
N PHE A 892 2.26 -52.49 -4.83
CA PHE A 892 1.03 -51.86 -5.33
C PHE A 892 1.18 -50.38 -5.73
N ILE A 893 2.35 -49.77 -5.48
CA ILE A 893 2.64 -48.41 -5.97
C ILE A 893 2.78 -48.44 -7.49
N THR A 894 3.48 -49.42 -8.05
CA THR A 894 3.73 -49.53 -9.50
C THR A 894 3.10 -50.75 -10.16
N HIS A 895 2.53 -51.69 -9.39
CA HIS A 895 2.05 -53.01 -9.84
C HIS A 895 3.18 -53.88 -10.41
N LEU A 896 4.27 -54.04 -9.64
CA LEU A 896 5.37 -54.94 -9.99
C LEU A 896 4.91 -56.42 -9.92
N ASN A 897 5.28 -57.22 -10.92
CA ASN A 897 5.00 -58.66 -10.92
C ASN A 897 5.93 -59.38 -9.93
N ILE A 898 5.34 -60.19 -9.04
CA ILE A 898 6.03 -60.86 -7.92
C ILE A 898 7.13 -61.82 -8.40
N GLU A 899 7.06 -62.30 -9.65
CA GLU A 899 8.06 -63.21 -10.24
C GLU A 899 9.42 -62.53 -10.52
N GLU A 900 9.46 -61.20 -10.69
CA GLU A 900 10.71 -60.47 -10.97
C GLU A 900 11.53 -60.16 -9.70
N VAL A 901 10.92 -60.15 -8.52
CA VAL A 901 11.56 -59.75 -7.24
C VAL A 901 12.46 -60.85 -6.65
N ASN A 902 12.28 -62.11 -7.06
CA ASN A 902 13.01 -63.26 -6.51
C ASN A 902 14.26 -63.68 -7.33
N VAL A 903 14.66 -62.90 -8.36
CA VAL A 903 15.75 -63.28 -9.30
C VAL A 903 17.00 -62.38 -9.18
N THR A 904 17.02 -61.42 -8.26
CA THR A 904 18.20 -60.57 -7.94
C THR A 904 18.43 -60.54 -6.44
#